data_AF-A0A1H6BPT6-F1
#
_entry.id   AF-A0A1H6BPT6-F1
#
_cell.length_a   1.000
_cell.length_b   1.000
_cell.length_c   1.000
_cell.angle_alpha   90.00
_cell.angle_beta   90.00
_cell.angle_gamma   90.00
#
_symmetry.space_group_name_H-M   'P 1'
#
loop_
_entity.id
_entity.type
_entity.pdbx_description
1 polymer ?
#
loop_
_entity_poly.entity_id
_entity_poly.type
_entity_poly.pdbx_seq_one_letter_code
_entity_poly.pdbx_strand_id
1 'polypeptide(L)'
;MTTSPPSGSDAFERLHPKVQQWIWQQNWRELHEAQEAAIAPILAGDRDVLIAAATASGKTEAAFLPVCSVLTEQPDSAGFAAVYISPLKALINDQYGRLDQLCDHLGITVSRWHGDVATSSKSKLLDRPRGILLITPESLEAMFVLRGWKIRDFMASVRYLVIDELHSFIGTERGAQLQSLMHRLDLAARRRIPRIGLSATLGDMGKAADFLRPRAGDDVTVIVSSSDAQELRLQIRGYVQTAPTLDLRARAAHEALGEEVSADDVATGDRLAIADHLFTTLRGSHHLVFAGSRAAVEDYTDLLNRRCENARVPEEFVPHHGNLSKDIREHAEARLKDRTRPATAVCTSTLEMGIDIGSVTSIAQIGAPPSVAALRQRLGRSGRRGGPAILRLYVSEPEATPAIHPADELRAQLVQAIATIELLLQRWYEPPAAEALHLSTLTQQILSLIAQHGGITPADAYRTLCAQGPFRAVDSPTFATLLRDLAAADLIRQENDGLLLPAETGERLINHHTFYAAFAAPTEYRIVTEGRTLGSLPIEQPLPEGSLIIFAGRRWRILTIDTHAKLIEVTRASGGRPPRFTSTGPLVHDRIRTTMRRLYEEESTVPAYLDATAQSLLAEGRAAYRRLGLHDTPLVGYGNDTLLFPFRGDAIMTTLGLALHAHGVDVVRYGVALLISDTFPQAAAGLLADLAAEGVPDALALAALIPDKRVDKYDDVIGEELLTRSYAHRLNVTETQQSISALATTTDRTRAVNLDPPKAAVPPRQHRIGSLPYAVVDIETTCLDTRKARITEIAIIRLHPDGSKDRTYSTLVNPGRWPGPTHIHGLTEGELAAAPHFPQIAGDVAAMLDGAIVVAHNVRYDSGVLSTEFARVGYAPDNLMTLCTLNLARRFGPPATSHRLADCAAAEGLDHGTAHHAESDARACATLLQIYLERATAQGVQWFSELGVIGQLPARPWCPAPVSALARPRAMPE
;
A
#
# COMPACT_ATOMS: atom_id res chain seq x y z
N MET A 1 -21.41 7.28 -57.68
CA MET A 1 -20.04 7.34 -57.10
C MET A 1 -20.04 6.41 -55.89
N THR A 2 -20.08 5.07 -56.04
CA THR A 2 -19.03 4.10 -56.43
C THR A 2 -17.83 4.03 -55.48
N THR A 3 -18.08 3.51 -54.28
CA THR A 3 -17.14 2.69 -53.50
C THR A 3 -17.95 1.50 -52.97
N SER A 4 -17.52 0.28 -53.32
CA SER A 4 -18.16 -1.03 -53.09
C SER A 4 -18.51 -1.29 -51.61
N PRO A 5 -19.48 -2.20 -51.32
CA PRO A 5 -19.79 -2.64 -49.95
C PRO A 5 -18.53 -3.18 -49.24
N PRO A 6 -18.50 -3.27 -47.89
CA PRO A 6 -17.56 -4.16 -47.22
C PRO A 6 -17.79 -5.55 -47.83
N SER A 7 -16.84 -6.01 -48.64
CA SER A 7 -17.08 -7.08 -49.59
C SER A 7 -17.41 -8.40 -48.89
N GLY A 8 -18.62 -8.96 -49.11
CA GLY A 8 -18.93 -10.38 -48.93
C GLY A 8 -19.19 -10.91 -47.52
N SER A 9 -19.46 -10.05 -46.53
CA SER A 9 -19.75 -10.51 -45.15
C SER A 9 -21.25 -10.80 -44.95
N ASP A 10 -21.63 -12.08 -44.92
CA ASP A 10 -22.99 -12.54 -44.59
C ASP A 10 -23.47 -11.96 -43.23
N ALA A 11 -22.55 -11.71 -42.30
CA ALA A 11 -22.86 -11.14 -40.99
C ALA A 11 -23.32 -9.68 -41.10
N PHE A 12 -22.67 -8.87 -41.93
CA PHE A 12 -23.06 -7.48 -42.15
C PHE A 12 -24.48 -7.36 -42.73
N GLU A 13 -24.82 -8.22 -43.69
CA GLU A 13 -26.13 -8.20 -44.35
C GLU A 13 -27.29 -8.52 -43.39
N ARG A 14 -27.01 -9.20 -42.27
CA ARG A 14 -27.99 -9.51 -41.22
C ARG A 14 -28.32 -8.32 -40.30
N LEU A 15 -27.51 -7.26 -40.31
CA LEU A 15 -27.79 -6.05 -39.51
C LEU A 15 -28.96 -5.26 -40.11
N HIS A 16 -29.64 -4.47 -39.29
CA HIS A 16 -30.73 -3.63 -39.78
C HIS A 16 -30.20 -2.60 -40.81
N PRO A 17 -30.94 -2.27 -41.90
CA PRO A 17 -30.44 -1.39 -42.97
C PRO A 17 -29.94 -0.03 -42.50
N LYS A 18 -30.55 0.58 -41.46
CA LYS A 18 -30.04 1.83 -40.87
C LYS A 18 -28.69 1.67 -40.17
N VAL A 19 -28.44 0.52 -39.54
CA VAL A 19 -27.13 0.22 -38.93
C VAL A 19 -26.07 0.04 -40.02
N GLN A 20 -26.41 -0.66 -41.11
CA GLN A 20 -25.55 -0.79 -42.29
C GLN A 20 -25.19 0.58 -42.88
N GLN A 21 -26.17 1.48 -43.02
CA GLN A 21 -25.97 2.85 -43.49
C GLN A 21 -25.04 3.64 -42.55
N TRP A 22 -25.23 3.52 -41.24
CA TRP A 22 -24.34 4.18 -40.27
C TRP A 22 -22.89 3.68 -40.40
N ILE A 23 -22.67 2.36 -40.50
CA ILE A 23 -21.33 1.78 -40.69
C ILE A 23 -20.68 2.34 -41.96
N TRP A 24 -21.44 2.48 -43.05
CA TRP A 24 -20.97 3.08 -44.30
C TRP A 24 -20.56 4.55 -44.12
N GLN A 25 -21.35 5.34 -43.38
CA GLN A 25 -21.03 6.73 -43.05
C GLN A 25 -19.77 6.89 -42.21
N GLN A 26 -19.45 5.88 -41.38
CA GLN A 26 -18.20 5.84 -40.63
C GLN A 26 -16.97 5.48 -41.50
N ASN A 27 -17.15 5.21 -42.81
CA ASN A 27 -16.12 4.78 -43.76
C ASN A 27 -15.41 3.47 -43.37
N TRP A 28 -16.13 2.55 -42.72
CA TRP A 28 -15.58 1.24 -42.39
C TRP A 28 -15.50 0.37 -43.64
N ARG A 29 -14.34 -0.24 -43.88
CA ARG A 29 -14.10 -1.10 -45.06
C ARG A 29 -14.46 -2.56 -44.83
N GLU A 30 -14.36 -3.00 -43.58
CA GLU A 30 -14.65 -4.36 -43.13
C GLU A 30 -15.02 -4.32 -41.65
N LEU A 31 -15.65 -5.38 -41.15
CA LEU A 31 -15.89 -5.59 -39.74
C LEU A 31 -14.73 -6.39 -39.14
N HIS A 32 -14.38 -6.11 -37.88
CA HIS A 32 -13.41 -6.92 -37.17
C HIS A 32 -13.98 -8.33 -36.90
N GLU A 33 -13.11 -9.33 -36.77
CA GLU A 33 -13.47 -10.73 -36.48
C GLU A 33 -14.46 -10.87 -35.31
N ALA A 34 -14.19 -10.16 -34.20
CA ALA A 34 -15.08 -10.14 -33.03
C ALA A 34 -16.47 -9.57 -33.34
N GLN A 35 -16.53 -8.54 -34.20
CA GLN A 35 -17.78 -7.89 -34.60
C GLN A 35 -18.59 -8.84 -35.49
N GLU A 36 -17.97 -9.48 -36.48
CA GLU A 36 -18.65 -10.44 -37.35
C GLU A 36 -19.20 -11.64 -36.57
N ALA A 37 -18.37 -12.25 -35.74
CA ALA A 37 -18.75 -13.42 -34.94
C ALA A 37 -19.87 -13.12 -33.94
N ALA A 38 -19.97 -11.89 -33.44
CA ALA A 38 -20.96 -11.49 -32.44
C ALA A 38 -22.34 -11.21 -33.02
N ILE A 39 -22.45 -10.84 -34.30
CA ILE A 39 -23.72 -10.44 -34.91
C ILE A 39 -24.77 -11.56 -34.83
N ALA A 40 -24.42 -12.75 -35.33
CA ALA A 40 -25.34 -13.88 -35.41
C ALA A 40 -25.95 -14.30 -34.05
N PRO A 41 -25.15 -14.58 -33.00
CA PRO A 41 -25.69 -15.01 -31.71
C PRO A 41 -26.42 -13.90 -30.96
N ILE A 42 -26.01 -12.63 -31.10
CA ILE A 42 -26.69 -11.52 -30.42
C ILE A 42 -28.05 -11.23 -31.06
N LEU A 43 -28.14 -11.24 -32.39
CA LEU A 43 -29.43 -11.07 -33.10
C LEU A 43 -30.44 -12.18 -32.76
N ALA A 44 -29.98 -13.40 -32.49
CA ALA A 44 -30.87 -14.50 -32.07
C ALA A 44 -31.54 -14.22 -30.72
N GLY A 45 -30.84 -13.53 -29.80
CA GLY A 45 -31.40 -13.07 -28.52
C GLY A 45 -31.86 -14.19 -27.59
N ASP A 46 -31.35 -15.41 -27.78
CA ASP A 46 -31.77 -16.63 -27.07
C ASP A 46 -30.71 -17.17 -26.10
N ARG A 47 -29.52 -16.57 -26.07
CA ARG A 47 -28.36 -17.04 -25.31
C ARG A 47 -27.50 -15.91 -24.77
N ASP A 48 -26.63 -16.26 -23.82
CA ASP A 48 -25.60 -15.35 -23.32
C ASP A 48 -24.36 -15.40 -24.23
N VAL A 49 -23.69 -14.26 -24.38
CA VAL A 49 -22.52 -14.11 -25.26
C VAL A 49 -21.39 -13.46 -24.47
N LEU A 50 -20.19 -14.02 -24.56
CA LEU A 50 -18.99 -13.46 -23.98
C LEU A 50 -17.99 -13.10 -25.08
N ILE A 51 -17.75 -11.81 -25.27
CA ILE A 51 -16.81 -11.28 -26.26
C ILE A 51 -15.49 -10.97 -25.56
N ALA A 52 -14.48 -11.80 -25.82
CA ALA A 52 -13.11 -11.59 -25.41
C ALA A 52 -12.25 -11.10 -26.57
N ALA A 53 -11.88 -9.84 -26.51
CA ALA A 53 -11.03 -9.22 -27.51
C ALA A 53 -10.16 -8.11 -26.91
N ALA A 54 -9.14 -7.67 -27.63
CA ALA A 54 -8.30 -6.56 -27.20
C ALA A 54 -9.12 -5.27 -27.04
N THR A 55 -8.65 -4.33 -26.21
CA THR A 55 -9.38 -3.08 -25.92
C THR A 55 -9.56 -2.18 -27.15
N ALA A 56 -8.78 -2.41 -28.22
CA ALA A 56 -8.82 -1.64 -29.47
C ALA A 56 -9.61 -2.30 -30.62
N SER A 57 -10.13 -3.52 -30.43
CA SER A 57 -10.74 -4.32 -31.52
C SER A 57 -12.25 -4.11 -31.69
N GLY A 58 -12.79 -2.97 -31.24
CA GLY A 58 -14.20 -2.62 -31.43
C GLY A 58 -15.22 -3.48 -30.66
N LYS A 59 -14.91 -3.88 -29.41
CA LYS A 59 -15.80 -4.70 -28.55
C LYS A 59 -17.16 -4.10 -28.31
N THR A 60 -17.22 -2.78 -28.10
CA THR A 60 -18.47 -2.06 -27.90
C THR A 60 -19.35 -2.23 -29.14
N GLU A 61 -18.80 -1.98 -30.33
CA GLU A 61 -19.54 -2.07 -31.58
C GLU A 61 -19.92 -3.53 -31.91
N ALA A 62 -19.09 -4.51 -31.52
CA ALA A 62 -19.44 -5.93 -31.62
C ALA A 62 -20.72 -6.29 -30.86
N ALA A 63 -20.97 -5.66 -29.71
CA ALA A 63 -22.23 -5.83 -28.97
C ALA A 63 -23.35 -4.92 -29.50
N PHE A 64 -23.06 -3.64 -29.73
CA PHE A 64 -24.12 -2.65 -29.95
C PHE A 64 -24.63 -2.58 -31.38
N LEU A 65 -23.87 -2.96 -32.41
CA LEU A 65 -24.39 -3.04 -33.79
C LEU A 65 -25.57 -4.04 -33.89
N PRO A 66 -25.46 -5.30 -33.42
CA PRO A 66 -26.59 -6.21 -33.42
C PRO A 66 -27.68 -5.84 -32.40
N VAL A 67 -27.33 -5.37 -31.19
CA VAL A 67 -28.35 -4.90 -30.22
C VAL A 67 -29.19 -3.77 -30.82
N CYS A 68 -28.57 -2.75 -31.39
CA CYS A 68 -29.28 -1.62 -31.97
C CYS A 68 -30.10 -2.02 -33.20
N SER A 69 -29.68 -3.03 -33.95
CA SER A 69 -30.49 -3.59 -35.04
C SER A 69 -31.83 -4.12 -34.52
N VAL A 70 -31.81 -4.89 -33.43
CA VAL A 70 -33.03 -5.41 -32.78
C VAL A 70 -33.87 -4.28 -32.17
N LEU A 71 -33.24 -3.30 -31.53
CA LEU A 71 -33.96 -2.20 -30.87
C LEU A 71 -34.61 -1.23 -31.87
N THR A 72 -34.08 -1.11 -33.09
CA THR A 72 -34.65 -0.24 -34.14
C THR A 72 -36.03 -0.70 -34.61
N GLU A 73 -36.32 -2.01 -34.50
CA GLU A 73 -37.62 -2.58 -34.88
C GLU A 73 -38.72 -2.32 -33.85
N GLN A 74 -38.38 -1.92 -32.61
CA GLN A 74 -39.34 -1.73 -31.50
C GLN A 74 -39.05 -0.48 -30.65
N PRO A 75 -39.07 0.73 -31.24
CA PRO A 75 -38.61 1.96 -30.59
C PRO A 75 -39.50 2.45 -29.43
N ASP A 76 -40.78 2.07 -29.39
CA ASP A 76 -41.79 2.57 -28.44
C ASP A 76 -42.16 1.59 -27.31
N SER A 77 -41.26 0.66 -26.98
CA SER A 77 -41.48 -0.29 -25.89
C SER A 77 -41.38 0.39 -24.50
N ALA A 78 -42.29 0.03 -23.59
CA ALA A 78 -42.33 0.60 -22.24
C ALA A 78 -41.21 0.05 -21.35
N GLY A 79 -40.45 0.92 -20.70
CA GLY A 79 -39.26 0.54 -19.93
C GLY A 79 -37.99 0.59 -20.78
N PHE A 80 -36.84 0.33 -20.16
CA PHE A 80 -35.58 0.24 -20.88
C PHE A 80 -35.57 -0.98 -21.80
N ALA A 81 -34.92 -0.85 -22.95
CA ALA A 81 -34.80 -1.91 -23.95
C ALA A 81 -33.45 -2.63 -23.86
N ALA A 82 -32.40 -1.94 -23.39
CA ALA A 82 -31.13 -2.55 -23.00
C ALA A 82 -30.52 -1.82 -21.80
N VAL A 83 -29.76 -2.55 -20.97
CA VAL A 83 -29.03 -1.98 -19.84
C VAL A 83 -27.56 -2.31 -20.01
N TYR A 84 -26.73 -1.28 -20.10
CA TYR A 84 -25.29 -1.35 -20.12
C TYR A 84 -24.73 -1.06 -18.74
N ILE A 85 -23.99 -2.02 -18.19
CA ILE A 85 -23.41 -1.97 -16.86
C ILE A 85 -21.89 -1.84 -16.99
N SER A 86 -21.34 -0.82 -16.34
CA SER A 86 -19.91 -0.52 -16.41
C SER A 86 -19.30 -0.31 -15.02
N PRO A 87 -18.04 -0.74 -14.80
CA PRO A 87 -17.38 -0.57 -13.51
C PRO A 87 -17.06 0.89 -13.19
N LEU A 88 -17.01 1.81 -14.15
CA LEU A 88 -16.56 3.17 -13.87
C LEU A 88 -17.50 4.21 -14.48
N LYS A 89 -17.77 5.29 -13.71
CA LYS A 89 -18.53 6.44 -14.18
C LYS A 89 -17.90 7.07 -15.43
N ALA A 90 -16.57 7.15 -15.45
CA ALA A 90 -15.82 7.70 -16.58
C ALA A 90 -16.05 6.88 -17.86
N LEU A 91 -16.11 5.54 -17.74
CA LEU A 91 -16.40 4.65 -18.86
C LEU A 91 -17.85 4.78 -19.34
N ILE A 92 -18.82 5.01 -18.44
CA ILE A 92 -20.20 5.34 -18.82
C ILE A 92 -20.26 6.62 -19.66
N ASN A 93 -19.59 7.70 -19.21
CA ASN A 93 -19.59 8.96 -19.95
C ASN A 93 -18.95 8.81 -21.33
N ASP A 94 -17.91 7.98 -21.41
CA ASP A 94 -17.22 7.67 -22.64
C ASP A 94 -18.10 6.90 -23.63
N GLN A 95 -18.69 5.79 -23.17
CA GLN A 95 -19.59 5.00 -24.00
C GLN A 95 -20.87 5.75 -24.36
N TYR A 96 -21.34 6.67 -23.50
CA TYR A 96 -22.45 7.56 -23.84
C TYR A 96 -22.14 8.34 -25.11
N GLY A 97 -21.00 9.03 -25.18
CA GLY A 97 -20.64 9.83 -26.36
C GLY A 97 -20.48 8.99 -27.64
N ARG A 98 -19.95 7.76 -27.52
CA ARG A 98 -19.82 6.82 -28.64
C ARG A 98 -21.17 6.30 -29.12
N LEU A 99 -22.03 5.86 -28.19
CA LEU A 99 -23.34 5.30 -28.51
C LEU A 99 -24.34 6.35 -28.97
N ASP A 100 -24.24 7.59 -28.48
CA ASP A 100 -25.14 8.69 -28.84
C ASP A 100 -25.14 8.92 -30.36
N GLN A 101 -23.98 8.86 -31.02
CA GLN A 101 -23.89 9.04 -32.48
C GLN A 101 -24.60 7.93 -33.28
N LEU A 102 -24.44 6.68 -32.86
CA LEU A 102 -25.13 5.53 -33.48
C LEU A 102 -26.63 5.60 -33.21
N CYS A 103 -27.01 5.85 -31.95
CA CYS A 103 -28.38 5.78 -31.51
C CYS A 103 -29.22 6.98 -31.99
N ASP A 104 -28.63 8.18 -32.10
CA ASP A 104 -29.29 9.36 -32.69
C ASP A 104 -29.67 9.10 -34.15
N HIS A 105 -28.77 8.50 -34.94
CA HIS A 105 -29.06 8.06 -36.31
C HIS A 105 -30.23 7.05 -36.39
N LEU A 106 -30.35 6.18 -35.37
CA LEU A 106 -31.39 5.15 -35.30
C LEU A 106 -32.69 5.63 -34.67
N GLY A 107 -32.70 6.79 -34.00
CA GLY A 107 -33.81 7.26 -33.18
C GLY A 107 -33.96 6.54 -31.84
N ILE A 108 -32.90 5.90 -31.34
CA ILE A 108 -32.87 5.20 -30.05
C ILE A 108 -32.40 6.19 -28.98
N THR A 109 -33.15 6.31 -27.88
CA THR A 109 -32.72 7.15 -26.75
C THR A 109 -31.60 6.45 -25.95
N VAL A 110 -30.50 7.15 -25.69
CA VAL A 110 -29.43 6.69 -24.79
C VAL A 110 -29.43 7.56 -23.55
N SER A 111 -29.24 6.98 -22.36
CA SER A 111 -29.25 7.72 -21.11
C SER A 111 -28.23 7.18 -20.12
N ARG A 112 -27.51 8.08 -19.45
CA ARG A 112 -26.52 7.76 -18.41
C ARG A 112 -27.11 7.92 -17.01
N TRP A 113 -26.76 7.03 -16.11
CA TRP A 113 -27.19 7.04 -14.73
C TRP A 113 -26.06 6.70 -13.77
N HIS A 114 -25.54 7.73 -13.10
CA HIS A 114 -24.57 7.60 -12.02
C HIS A 114 -24.71 8.77 -11.02
N GLY A 115 -23.95 8.74 -9.92
CA GLY A 115 -23.98 9.76 -8.86
C GLY A 115 -23.98 11.19 -9.38
N ASP A 116 -23.10 11.49 -10.34
CA ASP A 116 -22.85 12.85 -10.84
C ASP A 116 -23.88 13.38 -11.85
N VAL A 117 -24.86 12.58 -12.28
CA VAL A 117 -25.93 13.05 -13.18
C VAL A 117 -26.95 13.85 -12.37
N ALA A 118 -27.32 15.04 -12.88
CA ALA A 118 -28.28 15.95 -12.23
C ALA A 118 -29.63 15.27 -11.93
N THR A 119 -30.20 15.58 -10.76
CA THR A 119 -31.47 15.00 -10.30
C THR A 119 -32.62 15.27 -11.27
N SER A 120 -32.65 16.44 -11.91
CA SER A 120 -33.68 16.78 -12.90
C SER A 120 -33.65 15.87 -14.13
N SER A 121 -32.45 15.54 -14.64
CA SER A 121 -32.29 14.59 -15.74
C SER A 121 -32.69 13.18 -15.35
N LYS A 122 -32.36 12.77 -14.12
CA LYS A 122 -32.78 11.49 -13.54
C LYS A 122 -34.30 11.38 -13.45
N SER A 123 -34.99 12.40 -12.92
CA SER A 123 -36.46 12.40 -12.82
C SER A 123 -37.14 12.25 -14.19
N LYS A 124 -36.70 13.04 -15.19
CA LYS A 124 -37.22 12.93 -16.56
C LYS A 124 -37.08 11.53 -17.15
N LEU A 125 -35.94 10.88 -16.89
CA LEU A 125 -35.69 9.51 -17.37
C LEU A 125 -36.63 8.50 -16.69
N LEU A 126 -36.87 8.65 -15.38
CA LEU A 126 -37.75 7.75 -14.63
C LEU A 126 -39.24 7.91 -14.99
N ASP A 127 -39.64 9.09 -15.47
CA ASP A 127 -41.02 9.35 -15.91
C ASP A 127 -41.31 8.68 -17.26
N ARG A 128 -40.29 8.57 -18.14
CA ARG A 128 -40.41 7.93 -19.46
C ARG A 128 -39.18 7.04 -19.75
N PRO A 129 -39.04 5.89 -19.06
CA PRO A 129 -37.92 4.98 -19.28
C PRO A 129 -38.06 4.33 -20.66
N ARG A 130 -37.06 4.53 -21.52
CA ARG A 130 -36.98 3.97 -22.88
C ARG A 130 -35.54 3.87 -23.37
N GLY A 131 -35.31 3.02 -24.37
CA GLY A 131 -34.01 2.92 -25.05
C GLY A 131 -32.92 2.26 -24.19
N ILE A 132 -31.70 2.79 -24.22
CA ILE A 132 -30.51 2.19 -23.61
C ILE A 132 -30.12 2.95 -22.33
N LEU A 133 -30.04 2.25 -21.21
CA LEU A 133 -29.58 2.78 -19.93
C LEU A 133 -28.12 2.39 -19.66
N LEU A 134 -27.24 3.36 -19.46
CA LEU A 134 -25.85 3.15 -19.03
C LEU A 134 -25.74 3.42 -17.53
N ILE A 135 -25.33 2.42 -16.74
CA ILE A 135 -25.40 2.47 -15.28
C ILE A 135 -24.22 1.74 -14.61
N THR A 136 -23.85 2.15 -13.39
CA THR A 136 -22.89 1.41 -12.54
C THR A 136 -23.62 0.40 -11.64
N PRO A 137 -23.00 -0.70 -11.20
CA PRO A 137 -23.62 -1.63 -10.24
C PRO A 137 -24.19 -0.93 -8.99
N GLU A 138 -23.46 0.01 -8.41
CA GLU A 138 -23.88 0.74 -7.20
C GLU A 138 -25.10 1.63 -7.45
N SER A 139 -25.20 2.22 -8.63
CA SER A 139 -26.36 3.05 -8.99
C SER A 139 -27.58 2.20 -9.34
N LEU A 140 -27.37 0.98 -9.85
CA LEU A 140 -28.41 -0.02 -10.03
C LEU A 140 -28.91 -0.53 -8.68
N GLU A 141 -28.01 -0.80 -7.73
CA GLU A 141 -28.33 -1.10 -6.34
C GLU A 141 -29.22 -0.01 -5.72
N ALA A 142 -28.83 1.25 -5.85
CA ALA A 142 -29.63 2.37 -5.38
C ALA A 142 -31.02 2.41 -6.03
N MET A 143 -31.16 2.00 -7.28
CA MET A 143 -32.46 1.90 -7.95
C MET A 143 -33.33 0.81 -7.34
N PHE A 144 -32.76 -0.36 -7.02
CA PHE A 144 -33.46 -1.44 -6.33
C PHE A 144 -33.95 -1.02 -4.94
N VAL A 145 -33.12 -0.31 -4.18
CA VAL A 145 -33.44 0.14 -2.82
C VAL A 145 -34.47 1.28 -2.84
N LEU A 146 -34.21 2.33 -3.61
CA LEU A 146 -35.02 3.56 -3.57
C LEU A 146 -36.30 3.47 -4.40
N ARG A 147 -36.35 2.56 -5.39
CA ARG A 147 -37.41 2.47 -6.40
C ARG A 147 -37.79 1.01 -6.69
N GLY A 148 -37.63 0.11 -5.73
CA GLY A 148 -37.86 -1.33 -5.90
C GLY A 148 -39.18 -1.70 -6.58
N TRP A 149 -40.26 -1.01 -6.22
CA TRP A 149 -41.59 -1.19 -6.79
C TRP A 149 -41.70 -0.85 -8.29
N LYS A 150 -40.84 0.02 -8.83
CA LYS A 150 -40.78 0.38 -10.27
C LYS A 150 -39.83 -0.48 -11.09
N ILE A 151 -38.99 -1.32 -10.46
CA ILE A 151 -37.97 -2.10 -11.20
C ILE A 151 -38.63 -2.97 -12.28
N ARG A 152 -39.77 -3.58 -11.98
CA ARG A 152 -40.52 -4.38 -12.95
C ARG A 152 -40.91 -3.55 -14.18
N ASP A 153 -41.39 -2.33 -13.98
CA ASP A 153 -41.81 -1.44 -15.06
C ASP A 153 -40.60 -0.96 -15.88
N PHE A 154 -39.50 -0.63 -15.19
CA PHE A 154 -38.26 -0.23 -15.85
C PHE A 154 -37.64 -1.35 -16.69
N MET A 155 -37.83 -2.61 -16.29
CA MET A 155 -37.18 -3.76 -16.92
C MET A 155 -38.12 -4.57 -17.83
N ALA A 156 -39.37 -4.16 -17.97
CA ALA A 156 -40.41 -4.89 -18.71
C ALA A 156 -39.96 -5.26 -20.14
N SER A 157 -39.28 -4.34 -20.82
CA SER A 157 -38.87 -4.50 -22.21
C SER A 157 -37.38 -4.82 -22.41
N VAL A 158 -36.60 -5.05 -21.35
CA VAL A 158 -35.13 -5.21 -21.45
C VAL A 158 -34.77 -6.47 -22.22
N ARG A 159 -34.26 -6.33 -23.44
CA ARG A 159 -33.82 -7.46 -24.27
C ARG A 159 -32.42 -7.93 -23.93
N TYR A 160 -31.55 -7.02 -23.51
CA TYR A 160 -30.13 -7.32 -23.28
C TYR A 160 -29.60 -6.62 -22.03
N LEU A 161 -28.77 -7.34 -21.27
CA LEU A 161 -27.82 -6.74 -20.33
C LEU A 161 -26.42 -6.81 -20.95
N VAL A 162 -25.75 -5.67 -21.08
CA VAL A 162 -24.37 -5.60 -21.56
C VAL A 162 -23.47 -5.30 -20.36
N ILE A 163 -22.50 -6.15 -20.07
CA ILE A 163 -21.58 -5.99 -18.93
C ILE A 163 -20.20 -5.68 -19.50
N ASP A 164 -19.75 -4.44 -19.33
CA ASP A 164 -18.43 -4.03 -19.80
C ASP A 164 -17.33 -4.30 -18.79
N GLU A 165 -16.12 -4.52 -19.30
CA GLU A 165 -14.92 -4.88 -18.53
C GLU A 165 -15.20 -6.00 -17.50
N LEU A 166 -15.88 -7.06 -17.93
CA LEU A 166 -16.38 -8.16 -17.09
C LEU A 166 -15.32 -8.71 -16.13
N HIS A 167 -14.07 -8.82 -16.58
CA HIS A 167 -12.92 -9.29 -15.78
C HIS A 167 -12.67 -8.49 -14.50
N SER A 168 -13.03 -7.21 -14.46
CA SER A 168 -12.83 -6.37 -13.28
C SER A 168 -13.76 -6.73 -12.11
N PHE A 169 -14.80 -7.51 -12.38
CA PHE A 169 -15.76 -7.96 -11.39
C PHE A 169 -15.44 -9.35 -10.83
N ILE A 170 -14.79 -10.21 -11.62
CA ILE A 170 -14.65 -11.63 -11.28
C ILE A 170 -13.81 -11.80 -10.00
N GLY A 171 -14.34 -12.52 -9.01
CA GLY A 171 -13.66 -12.79 -7.75
C GLY A 171 -13.59 -11.61 -6.77
N THR A 172 -14.45 -10.59 -6.94
CA THR A 172 -14.50 -9.39 -6.06
C THR A 172 -15.85 -9.25 -5.38
N GLU A 173 -15.90 -8.58 -4.22
CA GLU A 173 -17.17 -8.20 -3.54
C GLU A 173 -18.12 -7.45 -4.49
N ARG A 174 -17.56 -6.56 -5.30
CA ARG A 174 -18.31 -5.81 -6.32
C ARG A 174 -18.91 -6.71 -7.40
N GLY A 175 -18.23 -7.79 -7.77
CA GLY A 175 -18.75 -8.78 -8.69
C GLY A 175 -19.89 -9.61 -8.11
N ALA A 176 -19.76 -10.04 -6.85
CA ALA A 176 -20.85 -10.73 -6.15
C ALA A 176 -22.12 -9.85 -6.06
N GLN A 177 -21.95 -8.55 -5.80
CA GLN A 177 -23.04 -7.57 -5.88
C GLN A 177 -23.67 -7.54 -7.27
N LEU A 178 -22.86 -7.42 -8.33
CA LEU A 178 -23.34 -7.38 -9.71
C LEU A 178 -24.12 -8.64 -10.10
N GLN A 179 -23.63 -9.83 -9.72
CA GLN A 179 -24.34 -11.08 -9.99
C GLN A 179 -25.71 -11.13 -9.30
N SER A 180 -25.80 -10.63 -8.05
CA SER A 180 -27.07 -10.53 -7.32
C SER A 180 -28.04 -9.60 -8.05
N LEU A 181 -27.57 -8.42 -8.47
CA LEU A 181 -28.38 -7.46 -9.22
C LEU A 181 -28.87 -8.03 -10.55
N MET A 182 -28.01 -8.68 -11.34
CA MET A 182 -28.41 -9.31 -12.60
C MET A 182 -29.42 -10.44 -12.40
N HIS A 183 -29.25 -11.26 -11.34
CA HIS A 183 -30.23 -12.29 -10.99
C HIS A 183 -31.58 -11.69 -10.58
N ARG A 184 -31.58 -10.65 -9.75
CA ARG A 184 -32.81 -9.93 -9.35
C ARG A 184 -33.49 -9.25 -10.54
N LEU A 185 -32.74 -8.80 -11.55
CA LEU A 185 -33.30 -8.30 -12.81
C LEU A 185 -34.03 -9.41 -13.59
N ASP A 186 -33.46 -10.62 -13.69
CA ASP A 186 -34.14 -11.77 -14.31
C ASP A 186 -35.46 -12.09 -13.58
N LEU A 187 -35.45 -12.07 -12.24
CA LEU A 187 -36.65 -12.30 -11.41
C LEU A 187 -37.71 -11.19 -11.62
N ALA A 188 -37.29 -9.92 -11.67
CA ALA A 188 -38.19 -8.81 -11.90
C ALA A 188 -38.81 -8.84 -13.32
N ALA A 189 -38.02 -9.20 -14.33
CA ALA A 189 -38.48 -9.39 -15.70
C ALA A 189 -39.27 -10.69 -15.92
N ARG A 190 -39.20 -11.64 -14.97
CA ARG A 190 -39.81 -12.98 -15.02
C ARG A 190 -39.35 -13.82 -16.22
N ARG A 191 -38.10 -13.63 -16.66
CA ARG A 191 -37.47 -14.39 -17.73
C ARG A 191 -35.95 -14.29 -17.64
N ARG A 192 -35.24 -15.23 -18.27
CA ARG A 192 -33.79 -15.14 -18.47
C ARG A 192 -33.52 -14.02 -19.49
N ILE A 193 -32.91 -12.92 -19.05
CA ILE A 193 -32.48 -11.83 -19.94
C ILE A 193 -31.12 -12.23 -20.53
N PRO A 194 -30.95 -12.25 -21.86
CA PRO A 194 -29.66 -12.43 -22.51
C PRO A 194 -28.61 -11.43 -22.00
N ARG A 195 -27.45 -11.95 -21.58
CA ARG A 195 -26.30 -11.17 -21.11
C ARG A 195 -25.18 -11.18 -22.13
N ILE A 196 -24.59 -10.02 -22.39
CA ILE A 196 -23.45 -9.84 -23.26
C ILE A 196 -22.28 -9.34 -22.40
N GLY A 197 -21.32 -10.20 -22.13
CA GLY A 197 -20.10 -9.84 -21.41
C GLY A 197 -19.04 -9.32 -22.38
N LEU A 198 -18.45 -8.17 -22.09
CA LEU A 198 -17.29 -7.63 -22.80
C LEU A 198 -16.07 -7.76 -21.89
N SER A 199 -15.01 -8.41 -22.36
CA SER A 199 -13.79 -8.54 -21.56
C SER A 199 -12.54 -8.41 -22.42
N ALA A 200 -11.43 -8.00 -21.79
CA ALA A 200 -10.12 -8.33 -22.33
C ALA A 200 -9.94 -9.87 -22.34
N THR A 201 -9.04 -10.35 -23.19
CA THR A 201 -8.69 -11.79 -23.23
C THR A 201 -8.17 -12.23 -21.85
N LEU A 202 -8.87 -13.18 -21.25
CA LEU A 202 -8.54 -13.79 -19.95
C LEU A 202 -7.84 -15.13 -20.15
N GLY A 203 -7.16 -15.61 -19.11
CA GLY A 203 -6.50 -16.92 -19.12
C GLY A 203 -7.49 -18.08 -19.07
N ASP A 204 -8.62 -17.89 -18.41
CA ASP A 204 -9.69 -18.88 -18.26
C ASP A 204 -11.04 -18.25 -18.63
N MET A 205 -11.48 -18.52 -19.85
CA MET A 205 -12.76 -18.03 -20.36
C MET A 205 -13.96 -18.78 -19.77
N GLY A 206 -13.77 -20.01 -19.27
CA GLY A 206 -14.83 -20.78 -18.62
C GLY A 206 -15.28 -20.11 -17.33
N LYS A 207 -14.34 -19.66 -16.49
CA LYS A 207 -14.67 -18.89 -15.27
C LYS A 207 -15.37 -17.57 -15.57
N ALA A 208 -15.01 -16.90 -16.66
CA ALA A 208 -15.69 -15.67 -17.07
C ALA A 208 -17.13 -15.94 -17.57
N ALA A 209 -17.33 -17.05 -18.27
CA ALA A 209 -18.66 -17.52 -18.67
C ALA A 209 -19.52 -17.89 -17.45
N ASP A 210 -18.97 -18.66 -16.51
CA ASP A 210 -19.62 -19.00 -15.24
C ASP A 210 -19.95 -17.75 -14.40
N PHE A 211 -19.07 -16.75 -14.40
CA PHE A 211 -19.36 -15.49 -13.74
C PHE A 211 -20.54 -14.75 -14.41
N LEU A 212 -20.56 -14.69 -15.75
CA LEU A 212 -21.63 -14.06 -16.52
C LEU A 212 -22.97 -14.76 -16.30
N ARG A 213 -22.97 -16.10 -16.24
CA ARG A 213 -24.15 -16.92 -15.96
C ARG A 213 -23.83 -18.04 -14.96
N PRO A 214 -24.04 -17.80 -13.66
CA PRO A 214 -23.84 -18.81 -12.64
C PRO A 214 -24.68 -20.07 -12.90
N ARG A 215 -24.08 -21.26 -12.74
CA ARG A 215 -24.65 -22.61 -12.97
C ARG A 215 -24.91 -22.98 -14.45
N ALA A 216 -24.62 -22.09 -15.39
CA ALA A 216 -24.82 -22.34 -16.81
C ALA A 216 -23.76 -21.60 -17.66
N GLY A 217 -22.50 -21.61 -17.21
CA GLY A 217 -21.40 -21.03 -17.98
C GLY A 217 -21.17 -21.77 -19.31
N ASP A 218 -21.41 -23.08 -19.34
CA ASP A 218 -21.31 -23.89 -20.56
C ASP A 218 -22.34 -23.49 -21.64
N ASP A 219 -23.46 -22.86 -21.26
CA ASP A 219 -24.45 -22.32 -22.20
C ASP A 219 -23.98 -21.01 -22.87
N VAL A 220 -22.92 -20.38 -22.36
CA VAL A 220 -22.46 -19.08 -22.83
C VAL A 220 -21.66 -19.28 -24.11
N THR A 221 -22.05 -18.57 -25.18
CA THR A 221 -21.27 -18.55 -26.42
C THR A 221 -20.06 -17.65 -26.24
N VAL A 222 -18.87 -18.24 -26.20
CA VAL A 222 -17.61 -17.50 -26.06
C VAL A 222 -17.03 -17.17 -27.43
N ILE A 223 -16.84 -15.89 -27.70
CA ILE A 223 -16.19 -15.36 -28.90
C ILE A 223 -14.82 -14.84 -28.48
N VAL A 224 -13.76 -15.51 -28.94
CA VAL A 224 -12.38 -15.09 -28.70
C VAL A 224 -11.80 -14.60 -30.01
N SER A 225 -11.49 -13.31 -30.08
CA SER A 225 -10.78 -12.77 -31.24
C SER A 225 -9.28 -12.81 -31.02
N SER A 226 -8.58 -13.31 -32.03
CA SER A 226 -7.12 -13.43 -32.05
C SER A 226 -6.44 -12.34 -32.88
N SER A 227 -7.23 -11.55 -33.61
CA SER A 227 -6.80 -10.52 -34.56
C SER A 227 -6.49 -9.18 -33.87
N ASP A 228 -5.25 -9.06 -33.43
CA ASP A 228 -4.40 -7.87 -33.58
C ASP A 228 -3.08 -8.19 -32.86
N ALA A 229 -2.18 -8.91 -33.55
CA ALA A 229 -0.79 -9.07 -33.11
C ALA A 229 -0.05 -7.75 -33.31
N GLN A 230 -0.44 -6.77 -32.52
CA GLN A 230 0.19 -5.47 -32.45
C GLN A 230 1.66 -5.65 -32.07
N GLU A 231 2.56 -5.02 -32.83
CA GLU A 231 3.99 -5.05 -32.52
C GLU A 231 4.22 -4.54 -31.09
N LEU A 232 4.75 -5.39 -30.23
CA LEU A 232 5.01 -5.08 -28.83
C LEU A 232 6.48 -4.66 -28.67
N ARG A 233 6.70 -3.42 -28.23
CA ARG A 233 8.03 -2.90 -27.90
C ARG A 233 8.20 -2.83 -26.39
N LEU A 234 9.13 -3.62 -25.87
CA LEU A 234 9.39 -3.76 -24.44
C LEU A 234 10.73 -3.13 -24.08
N GLN A 235 10.76 -2.48 -22.92
CA GLN A 235 12.00 -2.05 -22.27
C GLN A 235 11.85 -2.20 -20.76
N ILE A 236 12.83 -2.82 -20.10
CA ILE A 236 12.98 -2.77 -18.64
C ILE A 236 14.30 -2.07 -18.34
N ARG A 237 14.23 -1.03 -17.52
CA ARG A 237 15.38 -0.28 -17.03
C ARG A 237 15.62 -0.55 -15.55
N GLY A 238 16.84 -0.92 -15.23
CA GLY A 238 17.29 -1.13 -13.86
C GLY A 238 17.87 0.14 -13.25
N TYR A 239 17.59 0.39 -11.97
CA TYR A 239 18.15 1.49 -11.18
C TYR A 239 18.61 0.97 -9.82
N VAL A 240 19.59 1.65 -9.24
CA VAL A 240 20.15 1.32 -7.92
C VAL A 240 19.82 2.42 -6.93
N GLN A 241 19.16 2.06 -5.82
CA GLN A 241 18.76 3.00 -4.77
C GLN A 241 19.99 3.58 -4.09
N THR A 242 20.19 4.88 -4.27
CA THR A 242 21.24 5.66 -3.61
C THR A 242 20.61 6.62 -2.61
N ALA A 243 21.35 6.95 -1.54
CA ALA A 243 20.87 7.86 -0.52
C ALA A 243 20.53 9.25 -1.11
N PRO A 244 19.53 9.95 -0.56
CA PRO A 244 19.23 11.32 -0.97
C PRO A 244 20.38 12.26 -0.60
N THR A 245 20.49 13.39 -1.30
CA THR A 245 21.52 14.41 -1.05
C THR A 245 21.40 15.01 0.35
N LEU A 246 20.17 15.25 0.81
CA LEU A 246 19.83 15.66 2.16
C LEU A 246 19.01 14.55 2.84
N ASP A 247 19.51 14.08 3.99
CA ASP A 247 18.72 13.21 4.85
C ASP A 247 17.60 14.00 5.57
N LEU A 248 16.67 13.29 6.21
CA LEU A 248 15.53 13.91 6.91
C LEU A 248 15.95 14.90 8.02
N ARG A 249 17.15 14.75 8.58
CA ARG A 249 17.67 15.65 9.62
C ARG A 249 18.28 16.91 9.01
N ALA A 250 19.03 16.76 7.92
CA ALA A 250 19.58 17.85 7.14
C ALA A 250 18.46 18.69 6.53
N ARG A 251 17.45 18.06 5.94
CA ARG A 251 16.21 18.73 5.48
C ARG A 251 15.59 19.62 6.57
N ALA A 252 15.36 19.06 7.75
CA ALA A 252 14.76 19.80 8.86
C ALA A 252 15.65 20.95 9.36
N ALA A 253 16.97 20.85 9.21
CA ALA A 253 17.91 21.91 9.53
C ALA A 253 17.85 23.05 8.49
N HIS A 254 17.85 22.73 7.19
CA HIS A 254 17.70 23.71 6.12
C HIS A 254 16.34 24.43 6.19
N GLU A 255 15.23 23.70 6.40
CA GLU A 255 13.88 24.28 6.58
C GLU A 255 13.82 25.20 7.81
N ALA A 256 14.51 24.86 8.92
CA ALA A 256 14.58 25.69 10.11
C ALA A 256 15.42 26.97 9.94
N LEU A 257 16.35 26.98 8.99
CA LEU A 257 17.15 28.13 8.60
C LEU A 257 16.44 29.02 7.57
N GLY A 258 15.24 28.63 7.11
CA GLY A 258 14.50 29.33 6.06
C GLY A 258 15.09 29.13 4.66
N GLU A 259 15.96 28.14 4.49
CA GLU A 259 16.53 27.77 3.19
C GLU A 259 15.53 26.92 2.41
N GLU A 260 15.37 27.21 1.11
CA GLU A 260 14.51 26.41 0.24
C GLU A 260 15.11 25.01 0.04
N VAL A 261 14.45 23.98 0.55
CA VAL A 261 14.81 22.58 0.30
C VAL A 261 14.02 22.09 -0.91
N SER A 262 14.73 21.65 -1.96
CA SER A 262 14.10 21.09 -3.15
C SER A 262 13.62 19.66 -2.87
N ALA A 263 12.57 19.22 -3.56
CA ALA A 263 12.18 17.81 -3.61
C ALA A 263 13.32 16.94 -4.16
N ASP A 264 14.18 17.51 -5.02
CA ASP A 264 15.35 16.82 -5.54
C ASP A 264 16.38 16.50 -4.45
N ASP A 265 16.50 17.37 -3.44
CA ASP A 265 17.48 17.18 -2.36
C ASP A 265 17.11 16.02 -1.43
N VAL A 266 15.82 15.73 -1.31
CA VAL A 266 15.27 14.71 -0.40
C VAL A 266 14.90 13.41 -1.12
N ALA A 267 14.92 13.42 -2.45
CA ALA A 267 14.68 12.25 -3.29
C ALA A 267 15.93 11.35 -3.35
N THR A 268 15.72 10.03 -3.36
CA THR A 268 16.80 9.07 -3.60
C THR A 268 17.30 9.18 -5.04
N GLY A 269 18.60 8.93 -5.28
CA GLY A 269 19.19 9.15 -6.61
C GLY A 269 18.59 8.28 -7.72
N ASP A 270 18.05 7.10 -7.39
CA ASP A 270 17.28 6.28 -8.35
C ASP A 270 15.99 6.97 -8.79
N ARG A 271 15.26 7.63 -7.87
CA ARG A 271 14.02 8.35 -8.21
C ARG A 271 14.31 9.52 -9.14
N LEU A 272 15.40 10.24 -8.89
CA LEU A 272 15.87 11.32 -9.77
C LEU A 272 16.21 10.80 -11.16
N ALA A 273 17.01 9.73 -11.26
CA ALA A 273 17.39 9.13 -12.53
C ALA A 273 16.18 8.58 -13.32
N ILE A 274 15.20 8.00 -12.62
CA ILE A 274 13.92 7.58 -13.22
C ILE A 274 13.17 8.80 -13.75
N ALA A 275 13.03 9.87 -12.95
CA ALA A 275 12.34 11.09 -13.35
C ALA A 275 13.02 11.76 -14.55
N ASP A 276 14.36 11.77 -14.62
CA ASP A 276 15.12 12.28 -15.76
C ASP A 276 14.76 11.52 -17.04
N HIS A 277 14.82 10.19 -17.01
CA HIS A 277 14.50 9.37 -18.18
C HIS A 277 13.02 9.47 -18.57
N LEU A 278 12.11 9.55 -17.59
CA LEU A 278 10.68 9.79 -17.85
C LEU A 278 10.48 11.14 -18.54
N PHE A 279 11.13 12.20 -18.06
CA PHE A 279 11.06 13.54 -18.65
C PHE A 279 11.57 13.56 -20.09
N THR A 280 12.69 12.92 -20.39
CA THR A 280 13.24 12.88 -21.75
C THR A 280 12.40 12.04 -22.71
N THR A 281 11.74 11.00 -22.21
CA THR A 281 11.10 9.97 -23.07
C THR A 281 9.60 10.16 -23.25
N LEU A 282 8.92 10.79 -22.28
CA LEU A 282 7.46 10.86 -22.20
C LEU A 282 6.93 12.29 -22.37
N ARG A 283 7.67 13.12 -23.10
CA ARG A 283 7.24 14.45 -23.53
C ARG A 283 6.91 14.49 -25.01
N GLY A 284 6.11 15.48 -25.39
CA GLY A 284 5.76 15.75 -26.79
C GLY A 284 4.67 14.85 -27.36
N SER A 285 4.12 13.92 -26.57
CA SER A 285 2.97 13.09 -26.94
C SER A 285 2.13 12.73 -25.71
N HIS A 286 1.18 11.80 -25.86
CA HIS A 286 0.36 11.29 -24.75
C HIS A 286 0.91 9.98 -24.19
N HIS A 287 1.15 9.95 -22.88
CA HIS A 287 1.70 8.79 -22.17
C HIS A 287 0.95 8.56 -20.86
N LEU A 288 1.05 7.34 -20.33
CA LEU A 288 0.63 7.02 -18.96
C LEU A 288 1.83 6.50 -18.17
N VAL A 289 2.00 7.00 -16.95
CA VAL A 289 2.99 6.54 -15.98
C VAL A 289 2.24 5.96 -14.78
N PHE A 290 2.35 4.66 -14.57
CA PHE A 290 1.73 3.98 -13.43
C PHE A 290 2.72 3.89 -12.27
N ALA A 291 2.35 4.46 -11.12
CA ALA A 291 3.11 4.40 -9.87
C ALA A 291 2.36 3.58 -8.81
N GLY A 292 3.11 2.87 -7.97
CA GLY A 292 2.56 1.89 -7.02
C GLY A 292 1.80 2.46 -5.82
N SER A 293 1.82 3.78 -5.60
CA SER A 293 1.11 4.42 -4.48
C SER A 293 0.72 5.85 -4.83
N ARG A 294 -0.25 6.41 -4.08
CA ARG A 294 -0.67 7.81 -4.21
C ARG A 294 0.47 8.77 -3.91
N ALA A 295 1.26 8.48 -2.87
CA ALA A 295 2.46 9.25 -2.55
C ALA A 295 3.47 9.24 -3.70
N ALA A 296 3.72 8.09 -4.33
CA ALA A 296 4.61 8.02 -5.48
C ALA A 296 4.08 8.80 -6.70
N VAL A 297 2.76 8.83 -6.92
CA VAL A 297 2.16 9.65 -7.99
C VAL A 297 2.46 11.13 -7.78
N GLU A 298 2.23 11.64 -6.57
CA GLU A 298 2.50 13.04 -6.24
C GLU A 298 4.00 13.35 -6.32
N ASP A 299 4.85 12.48 -5.73
CA ASP A 299 6.31 12.62 -5.76
C ASP A 299 6.85 12.72 -7.21
N TYR A 300 6.49 11.77 -8.08
CA TYR A 300 6.98 11.78 -9.47
C TYR A 300 6.40 12.92 -10.29
N THR A 301 5.15 13.34 -10.02
CA THR A 301 4.55 14.48 -10.72
C THR A 301 5.31 15.77 -10.41
N ASP A 302 5.62 16.02 -9.12
CA ASP A 302 6.42 17.18 -8.70
C ASP A 302 7.81 17.16 -9.36
N LEU A 303 8.51 16.02 -9.29
CA LEU A 303 9.84 15.85 -9.92
C LEU A 303 9.82 16.13 -11.43
N LEU A 304 8.76 15.73 -12.13
CA LEU A 304 8.63 15.92 -13.59
C LEU A 304 8.25 17.36 -13.95
N ASN A 305 7.38 18.00 -13.18
CA ASN A 305 6.99 19.39 -13.43
C ASN A 305 8.14 20.36 -13.14
N ARG A 306 8.96 20.12 -12.10
CA ARG A 306 10.21 20.89 -11.88
C ARG A 306 11.17 20.78 -13.05
N ARG A 307 11.27 19.60 -13.68
CA ARG A 307 12.08 19.43 -14.91
C ARG A 307 11.49 20.23 -16.08
N CYS A 308 10.16 20.35 -16.18
CA CYS A 308 9.52 21.26 -17.14
C CYS A 308 9.90 22.73 -16.88
N GLU A 309 9.82 23.18 -15.62
CA GLU A 309 10.19 24.54 -15.21
C GLU A 309 11.66 24.84 -15.52
N ASN A 310 12.57 23.97 -15.11
CA ASN A 310 14.01 24.10 -15.32
C ASN A 310 14.38 24.14 -16.82
N ALA A 311 13.73 23.31 -17.63
CA ALA A 311 13.93 23.30 -19.08
C ALA A 311 13.13 24.41 -19.81
N ARG A 312 12.30 25.18 -19.10
CA ARG A 312 11.42 26.23 -19.62
C ARG A 312 10.48 25.73 -20.72
N VAL A 313 9.88 24.58 -20.49
CA VAL A 313 8.91 23.94 -21.38
C VAL A 313 7.53 23.89 -20.71
N PRO A 314 6.43 23.75 -21.48
CA PRO A 314 5.11 23.61 -20.89
C PRO A 314 5.02 22.42 -19.92
N GLU A 315 4.21 22.57 -18.87
CA GLU A 315 3.89 21.49 -17.94
C GLU A 315 3.01 20.44 -18.63
N GLU A 316 3.63 19.34 -19.03
CA GLU A 316 2.97 18.24 -19.72
C GLU A 316 2.51 17.13 -18.76
N PHE A 317 2.97 17.12 -17.50
CA PHE A 317 2.71 16.04 -16.54
C PHE A 317 1.58 16.37 -15.57
N VAL A 318 0.63 15.45 -15.41
CA VAL A 318 -0.55 15.64 -14.55
C VAL A 318 -0.76 14.44 -13.61
N PRO A 319 -1.12 14.67 -12.33
CA PRO A 319 -1.41 13.58 -11.40
C PRO A 319 -2.83 13.05 -11.61
N HIS A 320 -3.04 11.76 -11.40
CA HIS A 320 -4.37 11.14 -11.45
C HIS A 320 -4.52 9.96 -10.48
N HIS A 321 -5.23 10.17 -9.37
CA HIS A 321 -5.61 9.10 -8.44
C HIS A 321 -6.93 9.40 -7.70
N GLY A 322 -7.49 8.39 -7.03
CA GLY A 322 -8.85 8.45 -6.45
C GLY A 322 -9.09 9.52 -5.38
N ASN A 323 -8.05 10.01 -4.70
CA ASN A 323 -8.17 11.07 -3.70
C ASN A 323 -8.22 12.49 -4.29
N LEU A 324 -8.02 12.66 -5.60
CA LEU A 324 -8.12 13.97 -6.25
C LEU A 324 -9.59 14.37 -6.41
N SER A 325 -9.85 15.68 -6.33
CA SER A 325 -11.17 16.24 -6.59
C SER A 325 -11.65 15.88 -7.99
N LYS A 326 -12.98 15.90 -8.18
CA LYS A 326 -13.59 15.60 -9.47
C LYS A 326 -13.05 16.53 -10.57
N ASP A 327 -12.97 17.82 -10.29
CA ASP A 327 -12.54 18.84 -11.26
C ASP A 327 -11.10 18.61 -11.73
N ILE A 328 -10.19 18.21 -10.83
CA ILE A 328 -8.80 17.90 -11.17
C ILE A 328 -8.73 16.65 -12.07
N ARG A 329 -9.49 15.60 -11.74
CA ARG A 329 -9.52 14.38 -12.55
C ARG A 329 -10.09 14.64 -13.95
N GLU A 330 -11.20 15.36 -14.05
CA GLU A 330 -11.82 15.73 -15.33
C GLU A 330 -10.88 16.62 -16.17
N HIS A 331 -10.12 17.52 -15.54
CA HIS A 331 -9.11 18.32 -16.22
C HIS A 331 -7.98 17.44 -16.81
N ALA A 332 -7.44 16.50 -16.03
CA ALA A 332 -6.41 15.57 -16.51
C ALA A 332 -6.93 14.68 -17.65
N GLU A 333 -8.15 14.15 -17.52
CA GLU A 333 -8.80 13.35 -18.57
C GLU A 333 -9.04 14.17 -19.85
N ALA A 334 -9.47 15.43 -19.72
CA ALA A 334 -9.66 16.33 -20.85
C ALA A 334 -8.34 16.66 -21.56
N ARG A 335 -7.25 16.86 -20.81
CA ARG A 335 -5.90 17.06 -21.36
C ARG A 335 -5.41 15.85 -22.14
N LEU A 336 -5.65 14.62 -21.65
CA LEU A 336 -5.27 13.41 -22.37
C LEU A 336 -6.10 13.22 -23.66
N LYS A 337 -7.37 13.64 -23.67
CA LYS A 337 -8.24 13.58 -24.86
C LYS A 337 -7.88 14.63 -25.92
N ASP A 338 -7.32 15.76 -25.51
CA ASP A 338 -6.94 16.87 -26.40
C ASP A 338 -5.69 16.53 -27.22
N ARG A 339 -5.89 16.17 -28.49
CA ARG A 339 -4.79 15.81 -29.42
C ARG A 339 -3.89 16.97 -29.81
N THR A 340 -4.27 18.20 -29.51
CA THR A 340 -3.48 19.38 -29.89
C THR A 340 -2.37 19.66 -28.90
N ARG A 341 -2.45 19.11 -27.68
CA ARG A 341 -1.52 19.40 -26.59
C ARG A 341 -1.04 18.10 -25.93
N PRO A 342 0.28 17.84 -25.93
CA PRO A 342 0.86 16.71 -25.20
C PRO A 342 0.46 16.70 -23.73
N ALA A 343 0.22 15.49 -23.21
CA ALA A 343 -0.12 15.29 -21.81
C ALA A 343 0.28 13.89 -21.35
N THR A 344 1.02 13.81 -20.25
CA THR A 344 1.43 12.56 -19.62
C THR A 344 0.82 12.49 -18.23
N ALA A 345 -0.03 11.49 -17.98
CA ALA A 345 -0.63 11.32 -16.67
C ALA A 345 0.20 10.36 -15.81
N VAL A 346 0.60 10.81 -14.62
CA VAL A 346 1.16 9.97 -13.55
C VAL A 346 -0.01 9.51 -12.69
N CYS A 347 -0.22 8.20 -12.56
CA CYS A 347 -1.46 7.67 -12.04
C CYS A 347 -1.30 6.36 -11.25
N THR A 348 -2.28 6.07 -10.41
CA THR A 348 -2.46 4.71 -9.86
C THR A 348 -3.29 3.87 -10.84
N SER A 349 -3.87 2.74 -10.40
CA SER A 349 -4.78 1.92 -11.21
C SER A 349 -6.05 2.64 -11.71
N THR A 350 -6.26 3.91 -11.38
CA THR A 350 -7.44 4.68 -11.82
C THR A 350 -7.56 4.85 -13.34
N LEU A 351 -6.44 4.82 -14.07
CA LEU A 351 -6.43 4.92 -15.54
C LEU A 351 -6.08 3.57 -16.21
N GLU A 352 -6.10 2.47 -15.45
CA GLU A 352 -5.90 1.12 -15.98
C GLU A 352 -7.08 0.67 -16.86
N MET A 353 -8.28 1.14 -16.50
CA MET A 353 -9.57 0.69 -17.03
C MET A 353 -10.16 1.65 -18.08
N GLY A 354 -11.12 1.11 -18.87
CA GLY A 354 -11.76 1.49 -20.14
C GLY A 354 -11.78 2.92 -20.71
N ILE A 355 -11.40 3.98 -20.01
CA ILE A 355 -11.64 5.37 -20.43
C ILE A 355 -10.95 5.65 -21.78
N ASP A 356 -11.69 6.17 -22.78
CA ASP A 356 -11.11 6.65 -24.03
C ASP A 356 -10.38 7.99 -23.80
N ILE A 357 -9.15 7.89 -23.31
CA ILE A 357 -8.23 9.01 -23.18
C ILE A 357 -7.46 9.31 -24.49
N GLY A 358 -7.97 8.86 -25.65
CA GLY A 358 -7.29 9.02 -26.94
C GLY A 358 -6.22 7.97 -27.21
N SER A 359 -5.30 8.26 -28.14
CA SER A 359 -4.20 7.37 -28.52
C SER A 359 -2.99 7.63 -27.63
N VAL A 360 -2.78 6.77 -26.64
CA VAL A 360 -1.57 6.79 -25.82
C VAL A 360 -0.42 6.15 -26.60
N THR A 361 0.71 6.84 -26.68
CA THR A 361 1.90 6.35 -27.41
C THR A 361 2.62 5.26 -26.62
N SER A 362 2.73 5.40 -25.30
CA SER A 362 3.39 4.37 -24.47
C SER A 362 2.93 4.36 -23.03
N ILE A 363 3.14 3.22 -22.40
CA ILE A 363 2.94 3.01 -20.96
C ILE A 363 4.30 2.94 -20.27
N ALA A 364 4.44 3.65 -19.17
CA ALA A 364 5.52 3.50 -18.21
C ALA A 364 4.98 2.91 -16.91
N GLN A 365 5.71 1.99 -16.32
CA GLN A 365 5.38 1.33 -15.06
C GLN A 365 6.57 1.50 -14.11
N ILE A 366 6.32 2.08 -12.93
CA ILE A 366 7.33 2.23 -11.88
C ILE A 366 7.18 1.07 -10.89
N GLY A 367 8.29 0.37 -10.65
CA GLY A 367 8.34 -0.85 -9.85
C GLY A 367 7.86 -2.09 -10.59
N ALA A 368 7.96 -3.24 -9.94
CA ALA A 368 7.46 -4.50 -10.49
C ALA A 368 5.92 -4.47 -10.60
N PRO A 369 5.34 -4.88 -11.74
CA PRO A 369 3.89 -5.06 -11.84
C PRO A 369 3.43 -6.16 -10.85
N PRO A 370 2.29 -5.97 -10.16
CA PRO A 370 1.81 -6.95 -9.18
C PRO A 370 1.11 -8.16 -9.83
N SER A 371 0.55 -8.00 -11.03
CA SER A 371 -0.11 -9.07 -11.79
C SER A 371 0.05 -8.91 -13.30
N VAL A 372 0.01 -10.02 -14.02
CA VAL A 372 0.06 -10.09 -15.49
C VAL A 372 -1.21 -9.51 -16.09
N ALA A 373 -2.37 -9.79 -15.49
CA ALA A 373 -3.65 -9.25 -15.93
C ALA A 373 -3.69 -7.72 -15.89
N ALA A 374 -3.18 -7.09 -14.82
CA ALA A 374 -3.11 -5.63 -14.71
C ALA A 374 -2.19 -5.04 -15.78
N LEU A 375 -1.01 -5.64 -15.98
CA LEU A 375 -0.06 -5.20 -17.01
C LEU A 375 -0.66 -5.27 -18.42
N ARG A 376 -1.43 -6.32 -18.72
CA ARG A 376 -2.13 -6.50 -20.01
C ARG A 376 -3.18 -5.41 -20.25
N GLN A 377 -3.93 -5.02 -19.22
CA GLN A 377 -4.92 -3.95 -19.30
C GLN A 377 -4.26 -2.61 -19.57
N ARG A 378 -3.18 -2.30 -18.84
CA ARG A 378 -2.36 -1.09 -19.05
C ARG A 378 -1.81 -1.05 -20.47
N LEU A 379 -1.21 -2.15 -20.93
CA LEU A 379 -0.66 -2.26 -22.29
C LEU A 379 -1.73 -2.01 -23.36
N GLY A 380 -2.95 -2.49 -23.15
CA GLY A 380 -4.09 -2.27 -24.05
C GLY A 380 -4.54 -0.80 -24.19
N ARG A 381 -3.97 0.12 -23.40
CA ARG A 381 -4.16 1.57 -23.57
C ARG A 381 -3.23 2.16 -24.65
N SER A 382 -2.11 1.50 -24.94
CA SER A 382 -1.13 1.96 -25.93
C SER A 382 -1.32 1.36 -27.32
N GLY A 383 -0.80 2.05 -28.34
CA GLY A 383 -0.69 1.57 -29.71
C GLY A 383 -2.01 1.57 -30.53
N ARG A 384 -3.08 2.18 -30.02
CA ARG A 384 -4.34 2.32 -30.76
C ARG A 384 -4.11 2.84 -32.20
N ARG A 385 -4.86 2.30 -33.18
CA ARG A 385 -4.82 2.63 -34.63
C ARG A 385 -3.62 2.06 -35.41
N GLY A 386 -3.16 0.86 -35.04
CA GLY A 386 -2.14 0.13 -35.80
C GLY A 386 -0.69 0.54 -35.49
N GLY A 387 -0.46 1.41 -34.50
CA GLY A 387 0.88 1.69 -33.98
C GLY A 387 1.37 0.59 -33.03
N PRO A 388 2.69 0.49 -32.77
CA PRO A 388 3.21 -0.48 -31.81
C PRO A 388 2.71 -0.19 -30.39
N ALA A 389 2.47 -1.24 -29.61
CA ALA A 389 2.24 -1.11 -28.17
C ALA A 389 3.59 -0.99 -27.47
N ILE A 390 3.84 0.13 -26.79
CA ILE A 390 5.14 0.42 -26.16
C ILE A 390 4.99 0.36 -24.64
N LEU A 391 5.76 -0.50 -23.99
CA LEU A 391 5.77 -0.69 -22.55
C LEU A 391 7.19 -0.54 -21.99
N ARG A 392 7.32 0.35 -21.00
CA ARG A 392 8.59 0.65 -20.31
C ARG A 392 8.43 0.40 -18.81
N LEU A 393 9.27 -0.45 -18.25
CA LEU A 393 9.31 -0.71 -16.80
C LEU A 393 10.56 -0.06 -16.21
N TYR A 394 10.40 0.57 -15.05
CA TYR A 394 11.46 1.21 -14.28
C TYR A 394 11.54 0.50 -12.93
N VAL A 395 12.57 -0.33 -12.74
CA VAL A 395 12.71 -1.13 -11.52
C VAL A 395 13.91 -0.65 -10.74
N SER A 396 13.70 -0.33 -9.46
CA SER A 396 14.72 0.15 -8.55
C SER A 396 15.03 -0.90 -7.49
N GLU A 397 16.29 -1.30 -7.41
CA GLU A 397 16.79 -2.30 -6.45
C GLU A 397 17.72 -1.64 -5.41
N PRO A 398 17.76 -2.12 -4.16
CA PRO A 398 18.69 -1.60 -3.15
C PRO A 398 20.16 -1.65 -3.60
N GLU A 399 20.99 -0.69 -3.21
CA GLU A 399 22.43 -0.76 -3.48
C GLU A 399 23.07 -2.01 -2.84
N ALA A 400 23.94 -2.68 -3.60
CA ALA A 400 24.76 -3.76 -3.06
C ALA A 400 25.75 -3.18 -2.04
N THR A 401 25.49 -3.43 -0.76
CA THR A 401 26.39 -3.07 0.33
C THR A 401 26.79 -4.35 1.07
N PRO A 402 27.92 -4.40 1.79
CA PRO A 402 28.26 -5.56 2.62
C PRO A 402 27.22 -5.89 3.70
N ALA A 403 26.29 -4.97 3.96
CA ALA A 403 25.21 -5.10 4.92
C ALA A 403 23.83 -5.32 4.28
N ILE A 404 23.78 -5.58 2.97
CA ILE A 404 22.53 -5.90 2.29
C ILE A 404 21.93 -7.19 2.86
N HIS A 405 20.61 -7.26 2.93
CA HIS A 405 19.92 -8.45 3.40
C HIS A 405 19.92 -9.54 2.31
N PRO A 406 20.09 -10.84 2.65
CA PRO A 406 20.19 -11.91 1.63
C PRO A 406 19.04 -11.95 0.62
N ALA A 407 17.82 -11.65 1.05
CA ALA A 407 16.68 -11.60 0.15
C ALA A 407 16.66 -10.36 -0.78
N ASP A 408 17.32 -9.26 -0.41
CA ASP A 408 17.48 -8.09 -1.28
C ASP A 408 18.61 -8.30 -2.30
N GLU A 409 19.58 -9.16 -2.00
CA GLU A 409 20.63 -9.57 -2.95
C GLU A 409 20.06 -10.30 -4.17
N LEU A 410 18.90 -10.95 -4.01
CA LEU A 410 18.23 -11.66 -5.10
C LEU A 410 17.66 -10.72 -6.18
N ARG A 411 17.63 -9.40 -5.97
CA ARG A 411 17.05 -8.43 -6.93
C ARG A 411 15.62 -8.82 -7.32
N ALA A 412 14.81 -9.17 -6.32
CA ALA A 412 13.53 -9.85 -6.51
C ALA A 412 12.50 -9.00 -7.27
N GLN A 413 12.55 -7.67 -7.19
CA GLN A 413 11.61 -6.82 -7.93
C GLN A 413 11.90 -6.89 -9.43
N LEU A 414 13.18 -6.85 -9.82
CA LEU A 414 13.57 -6.96 -11.22
C LEU A 414 13.22 -8.33 -11.79
N VAL A 415 13.52 -9.40 -11.05
CA VAL A 415 13.20 -10.76 -11.51
C VAL A 415 11.70 -11.00 -11.57
N GLN A 416 10.90 -10.43 -10.65
CA GLN A 416 9.44 -10.44 -10.73
C GLN A 416 8.92 -9.70 -11.97
N ALA A 417 9.51 -8.55 -12.31
CA ALA A 417 9.15 -7.81 -13.52
C ALA A 417 9.42 -8.63 -14.79
N ILE A 418 10.57 -9.30 -14.87
CA ILE A 418 10.92 -10.20 -15.98
C ILE A 418 9.93 -11.38 -16.04
N ALA A 419 9.67 -12.06 -14.92
CA ALA A 419 8.73 -13.17 -14.84
C ALA A 419 7.32 -12.77 -15.31
N THR A 420 6.86 -11.59 -14.92
CA THR A 420 5.54 -11.07 -15.33
C THR A 420 5.50 -10.81 -16.83
N ILE A 421 6.57 -10.26 -17.42
CA ILE A 421 6.67 -10.04 -18.87
C ILE A 421 6.72 -11.36 -19.64
N GLU A 422 7.45 -12.36 -19.17
CA GLU A 422 7.47 -13.67 -19.83
C GLU A 422 6.10 -14.34 -19.83
N LEU A 423 5.39 -14.27 -18.70
CA LEU A 423 4.04 -14.80 -18.59
C LEU A 423 3.04 -14.03 -19.47
N LEU A 424 3.20 -12.70 -19.59
CA LEU A 424 2.45 -11.87 -20.54
C LEU A 424 2.69 -12.33 -21.99
N LEU A 425 3.94 -12.59 -22.37
CA LEU A 425 4.31 -13.08 -23.70
C LEU A 425 3.77 -14.48 -23.98
N GLN A 426 3.70 -15.33 -22.95
CA GLN A 426 3.04 -16.64 -23.00
C GLN A 426 1.51 -16.56 -23.01
N ARG A 427 0.93 -15.36 -22.91
CA ARG A 427 -0.52 -15.10 -22.80
C ARG A 427 -1.16 -15.81 -21.61
N TRP A 428 -0.40 -16.01 -20.54
CA TRP A 428 -0.93 -16.51 -19.28
C TRP A 428 -1.37 -15.34 -18.39
N TYR A 429 -2.49 -15.51 -17.71
CA TYR A 429 -3.03 -14.53 -16.77
C TYR A 429 -3.48 -15.24 -15.50
N GLU A 430 -3.47 -14.52 -14.38
CA GLU A 430 -3.92 -15.06 -13.11
C GLU A 430 -5.38 -15.53 -13.21
N PRO A 431 -5.69 -16.75 -12.74
CA PRO A 431 -7.09 -17.16 -12.62
C PRO A 431 -7.78 -16.29 -11.56
N PRO A 432 -9.07 -15.95 -11.75
CA PRO A 432 -9.82 -15.29 -10.70
C PRO A 432 -9.92 -16.19 -9.46
N ALA A 433 -10.03 -15.54 -8.29
CA ALA A 433 -10.12 -16.19 -6.99
C ALA A 433 -11.27 -17.22 -6.96
N ALA A 434 -11.08 -18.29 -6.17
CA ALA A 434 -12.09 -19.31 -5.94
C ALA A 434 -13.35 -18.74 -5.29
N GLU A 435 -14.45 -19.49 -5.33
CA GLU A 435 -15.73 -19.10 -4.72
C GLU A 435 -15.59 -18.81 -3.22
N ALA A 436 -15.52 -17.52 -2.88
CA ALA A 436 -15.61 -17.06 -1.51
C ALA A 436 -17.07 -17.03 -1.05
N LEU A 437 -17.29 -17.04 0.27
CA LEU A 437 -18.63 -16.91 0.85
C LEU A 437 -19.25 -15.52 0.59
N HIS A 438 -18.42 -14.49 0.39
CA HIS A 438 -18.84 -13.10 0.16
C HIS A 438 -19.87 -12.61 1.20
N LEU A 439 -19.68 -12.97 2.48
CA LEU A 439 -20.68 -12.73 3.54
C LEU A 439 -20.97 -11.24 3.77
N SER A 440 -19.97 -10.38 3.63
CA SER A 440 -20.13 -8.93 3.68
C SER A 440 -21.07 -8.45 2.55
N THR A 441 -20.83 -8.86 1.31
CA THR A 441 -21.75 -8.54 0.21
C THR A 441 -23.12 -9.19 0.39
N LEU A 442 -23.20 -10.43 0.88
CA LEU A 442 -24.48 -11.09 1.17
C LEU A 442 -25.30 -10.30 2.21
N THR A 443 -24.65 -9.79 3.25
CA THR A 443 -25.26 -8.90 4.26
C THR A 443 -25.89 -7.67 3.61
N GLN A 444 -25.14 -6.99 2.74
CA GLN A 444 -25.66 -5.86 1.96
C GLN A 444 -26.87 -6.26 1.11
N GLN A 445 -26.81 -7.42 0.44
CA GLN A 445 -27.88 -7.88 -0.44
C GLN A 445 -29.14 -8.31 0.30
N ILE A 446 -29.02 -8.87 1.52
CA ILE A 446 -30.16 -9.14 2.40
C ILE A 446 -30.88 -7.82 2.75
N LEU A 447 -30.14 -6.81 3.21
CA LEU A 447 -30.70 -5.50 3.53
C LEU A 447 -31.32 -4.82 2.30
N SER A 448 -30.69 -4.96 1.13
CA SER A 448 -31.21 -4.45 -0.13
C SER A 448 -32.52 -5.13 -0.54
N LEU A 449 -32.65 -6.45 -0.38
CA LEU A 449 -33.90 -7.16 -0.66
C LEU A 449 -35.03 -6.73 0.29
N ILE A 450 -34.72 -6.59 1.59
CA ILE A 450 -35.66 -6.06 2.58
C ILE A 450 -36.15 -4.67 2.14
N ALA A 451 -35.23 -3.76 1.80
CA ALA A 451 -35.56 -2.41 1.36
C ALA A 451 -36.35 -2.39 0.04
N GLN A 452 -35.97 -3.23 -0.92
CA GLN A 452 -36.63 -3.33 -2.23
C GLN A 452 -38.12 -3.69 -2.09
N HIS A 453 -38.43 -4.63 -1.19
CA HIS A 453 -39.77 -5.20 -1.05
C HIS A 453 -40.58 -4.63 0.12
N GLY A 454 -39.95 -3.80 0.98
CA GLY A 454 -40.55 -3.35 2.24
C GLY A 454 -40.63 -4.45 3.30
N GLY A 455 -39.88 -5.54 3.12
CA GLY A 455 -39.86 -6.73 3.96
C GLY A 455 -39.76 -8.02 3.14
N ILE A 456 -39.15 -9.06 3.70
CA ILE A 456 -39.01 -10.37 3.03
C ILE A 456 -38.97 -11.50 4.06
N THR A 457 -39.46 -12.69 3.71
CA THR A 457 -39.30 -13.87 4.58
C THR A 457 -37.88 -14.44 4.48
N PRO A 458 -37.33 -15.08 5.53
CA PRO A 458 -36.03 -15.75 5.46
C PRO A 458 -35.94 -16.78 4.33
N ALA A 459 -37.03 -17.51 4.09
CA ALA A 459 -37.10 -18.53 3.04
C ALA A 459 -36.99 -17.92 1.63
N ASP A 460 -37.67 -16.80 1.39
CA ASP A 460 -37.61 -16.13 0.08
C ASP A 460 -36.28 -15.40 -0.13
N ALA A 461 -35.70 -14.83 0.93
CA ALA A 461 -34.36 -14.26 0.89
C ALA A 461 -33.30 -15.32 0.55
N TYR A 462 -33.31 -16.47 1.24
CA TYR A 462 -32.41 -17.58 0.96
C TYR A 462 -32.59 -18.12 -0.47
N ARG A 463 -33.84 -18.30 -0.90
CA ARG A 463 -34.16 -18.77 -2.25
C ARG A 463 -33.59 -17.85 -3.32
N THR A 464 -33.77 -16.55 -3.13
CA THR A 464 -33.36 -15.51 -4.08
C THR A 464 -31.85 -15.32 -4.12
N LEU A 465 -31.16 -15.30 -2.97
CA LEU A 465 -29.74 -14.96 -2.92
C LEU A 465 -28.82 -16.18 -3.02
N CYS A 466 -29.18 -17.31 -2.42
CA CYS A 466 -28.29 -18.47 -2.26
C CYS A 466 -28.73 -19.66 -3.12
N ALA A 467 -29.99 -20.10 -2.97
CA ALA A 467 -30.47 -21.32 -3.63
C ALA A 467 -30.56 -21.18 -5.15
N GLN A 468 -31.10 -20.05 -5.63
CA GLN A 468 -31.19 -19.71 -7.06
C GLN A 468 -30.20 -18.62 -7.47
N GLY A 469 -29.79 -17.78 -6.50
CA GLY A 469 -28.88 -16.67 -6.70
C GLY A 469 -27.39 -17.05 -6.70
N PRO A 470 -26.51 -16.03 -6.66
CA PRO A 470 -25.07 -16.20 -6.84
C PRO A 470 -24.31 -16.68 -5.59
N PHE A 471 -24.87 -16.55 -4.37
CA PHE A 471 -24.18 -16.91 -3.13
C PHE A 471 -24.29 -18.41 -2.84
N ARG A 472 -23.87 -19.25 -3.79
CA ARG A 472 -24.07 -20.71 -3.76
C ARG A 472 -23.28 -21.44 -2.66
N ALA A 473 -22.18 -20.85 -2.21
CA ALA A 473 -21.35 -21.40 -1.15
C ALA A 473 -22.00 -21.26 0.24
N VAL A 474 -23.09 -20.51 0.37
CA VAL A 474 -23.83 -20.32 1.62
C VAL A 474 -25.03 -21.28 1.65
N ASP A 475 -24.93 -22.29 2.50
CA ASP A 475 -26.03 -23.21 2.79
C ASP A 475 -27.08 -22.60 3.74
N SER A 476 -28.22 -23.29 3.90
CA SER A 476 -29.32 -22.81 4.75
C SER A 476 -28.91 -22.61 6.22
N PRO A 477 -28.18 -23.53 6.88
CA PRO A 477 -27.66 -23.31 8.24
C PRO A 477 -26.78 -22.06 8.36
N THR A 478 -25.84 -21.87 7.43
CA THR A 478 -24.93 -20.71 7.41
C THR A 478 -25.71 -19.42 7.23
N PHE A 479 -26.71 -19.41 6.34
CA PHE A 479 -27.60 -18.27 6.14
C PHE A 479 -28.40 -17.93 7.41
N ALA A 480 -28.92 -18.95 8.10
CA ALA A 480 -29.64 -18.75 9.36
C ALA A 480 -28.74 -18.21 10.48
N THR A 481 -27.47 -18.65 10.55
CA THR A 481 -26.47 -18.05 11.46
C THR A 481 -26.23 -16.59 11.11
N LEU A 482 -26.05 -16.27 9.83
CA LEU A 482 -25.85 -14.88 9.40
C LEU A 482 -27.03 -14.00 9.80
N LEU A 483 -28.28 -14.44 9.58
CA LEU A 483 -29.46 -13.66 10.00
C LEU A 483 -29.49 -13.41 11.52
N ARG A 484 -29.02 -14.36 12.34
CA ARG A 484 -28.92 -14.16 13.79
C ARG A 484 -27.86 -13.12 14.15
N ASP A 485 -26.71 -13.13 13.49
CA ASP A 485 -25.66 -12.13 13.67
C ASP A 485 -26.15 -10.73 13.28
N LEU A 486 -26.85 -10.61 12.13
CA LEU A 486 -27.44 -9.34 11.68
C LEU A 486 -28.53 -8.82 12.64
N ALA A 487 -29.32 -9.72 13.24
CA ALA A 487 -30.30 -9.33 14.25
C ALA A 487 -29.63 -8.88 15.56
N ALA A 488 -28.56 -9.57 15.98
CA ALA A 488 -27.78 -9.17 17.16
C ALA A 488 -27.09 -7.81 16.98
N ALA A 489 -26.70 -7.47 15.76
CA ALA A 489 -26.14 -6.17 15.38
C ALA A 489 -27.20 -5.07 15.11
N ASP A 490 -28.48 -5.31 15.42
CA ASP A 490 -29.59 -4.36 15.20
C ASP A 490 -29.74 -3.91 13.73
N LEU A 491 -29.36 -4.77 12.78
CA LEU A 491 -29.55 -4.48 11.34
C LEU A 491 -30.91 -4.95 10.83
N ILE A 492 -31.39 -6.08 11.35
CA ILE A 492 -32.69 -6.64 10.98
C ILE A 492 -33.47 -7.03 12.22
N ARG A 493 -34.80 -7.06 12.07
CA ARG A 493 -35.73 -7.60 13.06
C ARG A 493 -36.74 -8.49 12.36
N GLN A 494 -37.21 -9.52 13.05
CA GLN A 494 -38.25 -10.42 12.55
C GLN A 494 -39.55 -10.16 13.28
N GLU A 495 -40.62 -9.90 12.54
CA GLU A 495 -41.98 -9.77 13.08
C GLU A 495 -42.58 -11.16 13.38
N ASN A 496 -43.70 -11.18 14.13
CA ASN A 496 -44.37 -12.43 14.54
C ASN A 496 -44.85 -13.29 13.35
N ASP A 497 -45.12 -12.68 12.21
CA ASP A 497 -45.51 -13.36 10.96
C ASP A 497 -44.30 -13.92 10.18
N GLY A 498 -43.09 -13.75 10.71
CA GLY A 498 -41.84 -14.22 10.13
C GLY A 498 -41.21 -13.26 9.12
N LEU A 499 -41.79 -12.07 8.90
CA LEU A 499 -41.26 -11.07 7.98
C LEU A 499 -40.00 -10.40 8.55
N LEU A 500 -38.93 -10.35 7.76
CA LEU A 500 -37.73 -9.57 8.08
C LEU A 500 -37.93 -8.12 7.66
N LEU A 501 -37.66 -7.20 8.59
CA LEU A 501 -37.72 -5.76 8.41
C LEU A 501 -36.38 -5.14 8.84
N PRO A 502 -36.04 -3.93 8.37
CA PRO A 502 -34.88 -3.23 8.90
C PRO A 502 -35.14 -2.90 10.37
N ALA A 503 -34.10 -3.06 11.19
CA ALA A 503 -34.06 -2.51 12.55
C ALA A 503 -33.43 -1.11 12.52
N GLU A 504 -33.27 -0.45 13.67
CA GLU A 504 -32.91 0.98 13.70
C GLU A 504 -31.54 1.25 13.05
N THR A 505 -30.53 0.46 13.40
CA THR A 505 -29.19 0.57 12.81
C THR A 505 -29.21 0.20 11.33
N GLY A 506 -29.97 -0.83 10.95
CA GLY A 506 -30.16 -1.24 9.55
C GLY A 506 -30.81 -0.16 8.69
N GLU A 507 -31.83 0.53 9.20
CA GLU A 507 -32.51 1.61 8.49
C GLU A 507 -31.59 2.81 8.25
N ARG A 508 -30.81 3.20 9.27
CA ARG A 508 -29.78 4.25 9.12
C ARG A 508 -28.75 3.86 8.07
N LEU A 509 -28.32 2.60 8.07
CA LEU A 509 -27.34 2.08 7.13
C LEU A 509 -27.86 2.12 5.69
N ILE A 510 -29.05 1.57 5.41
CA ILE A 510 -29.68 1.52 4.08
C ILE A 510 -29.86 2.93 3.48
N ASN A 511 -30.17 3.92 4.32
CA ASN A 511 -30.37 5.31 3.90
C ASN A 511 -29.05 6.08 3.69
N HIS A 512 -27.91 5.52 4.12
CA HIS A 512 -26.61 6.16 3.97
C HIS A 512 -26.01 5.92 2.58
N HIS A 513 -25.46 6.96 1.96
CA HIS A 513 -24.94 6.89 0.58
C HIS A 513 -23.81 5.86 0.37
N THR A 514 -23.06 5.51 1.42
CA THR A 514 -22.00 4.50 1.33
C THR A 514 -22.56 3.10 1.20
N PHE A 515 -23.84 2.85 1.58
CA PHE A 515 -24.46 1.53 1.54
C PHE A 515 -24.34 0.86 0.17
N TYR A 516 -24.50 1.63 -0.91
CA TYR A 516 -24.57 1.10 -2.28
C TYR A 516 -23.24 0.54 -2.80
N ALA A 517 -22.10 0.93 -2.23
CA ALA A 517 -20.80 0.35 -2.56
C ALA A 517 -20.53 -0.91 -1.72
N ALA A 518 -20.24 -2.04 -2.36
CA ALA A 518 -19.99 -3.31 -1.66
C ALA A 518 -18.56 -3.42 -1.05
N PHE A 519 -17.61 -2.60 -1.50
CA PHE A 519 -16.21 -2.66 -1.07
C PHE A 519 -15.87 -1.59 -0.02
N ALA A 520 -14.87 -1.87 0.83
CA ALA A 520 -14.32 -0.95 1.80
C ALA A 520 -13.12 -0.16 1.24
N ALA A 521 -12.85 1.02 1.81
CA ALA A 521 -11.56 1.68 1.62
C ALA A 521 -10.53 1.08 2.59
N PRO A 522 -9.26 0.89 2.20
CA PRO A 522 -8.22 0.43 3.11
C PRO A 522 -8.14 1.34 4.33
N THR A 523 -8.10 0.75 5.54
CA THR A 523 -8.03 1.50 6.79
C THR A 523 -6.59 1.55 7.29
N GLU A 524 -6.11 2.73 7.66
CA GLU A 524 -4.81 2.89 8.29
C GLU A 524 -4.88 2.66 9.79
N TYR A 525 -3.95 1.85 10.33
CA TYR A 525 -3.81 1.62 11.75
C TYR A 525 -2.61 2.39 12.29
N ARG A 526 -2.78 3.04 13.44
CA ARG A 526 -1.69 3.71 14.17
C ARG A 526 -0.89 2.69 14.96
N ILE A 527 0.42 2.65 14.74
CA ILE A 527 1.32 1.78 15.51
C ILE A 527 1.80 2.55 16.74
N VAL A 528 1.65 1.98 17.92
CA VAL A 528 2.07 2.56 19.20
C VAL A 528 2.98 1.61 19.97
N THR A 529 3.92 2.15 20.73
CA THR A 529 4.78 1.38 21.64
C THR A 529 4.92 2.15 22.94
N GLU A 530 4.68 1.51 24.09
CA GLU A 530 4.79 2.13 25.43
C GLU A 530 4.04 3.49 25.50
N GLY A 531 2.84 3.56 24.91
CA GLY A 531 2.02 4.79 24.86
C GLY A 531 2.45 5.86 23.84
N ARG A 532 3.49 5.61 23.03
CA ARG A 532 3.99 6.54 21.99
C ARG A 532 3.63 6.06 20.59
N THR A 533 3.03 6.93 19.77
CA THR A 533 2.78 6.65 18.34
C THR A 533 4.08 6.65 17.53
N LEU A 534 4.31 5.57 16.79
CA LEU A 534 5.42 5.39 15.85
C LEU A 534 5.07 5.90 14.46
N GLY A 535 3.82 5.74 14.02
CA GLY A 535 3.27 6.20 12.74
C GLY A 535 2.01 5.40 12.36
N SER A 536 1.61 5.41 11.09
CA SER A 536 0.50 4.59 10.58
C SER A 536 0.94 3.58 9.51
N LEU A 537 0.23 2.47 9.43
CA LEU A 537 0.41 1.42 8.44
C LEU A 537 -0.97 0.97 7.92
N PRO A 538 -1.20 0.91 6.60
CA PRO A 538 -2.39 0.25 6.08
C PRO A 538 -2.27 -1.27 6.34
N ILE A 539 -3.27 -1.84 7.00
CA ILE A 539 -3.37 -3.29 7.19
C ILE A 539 -4.33 -3.82 6.13
N GLU A 540 -3.79 -4.52 5.14
CA GLU A 540 -4.59 -5.23 4.11
C GLU A 540 -4.83 -6.70 4.47
N GLN A 541 -3.99 -7.25 5.35
CA GLN A 541 -4.12 -8.60 5.87
C GLN A 541 -4.02 -8.56 7.39
N PRO A 542 -4.89 -9.28 8.10
CA PRO A 542 -4.76 -9.42 9.53
C PRO A 542 -3.42 -9.90 10.01
N LEU A 543 -3.01 -9.38 11.15
CA LEU A 543 -1.75 -9.72 11.79
C LEU A 543 -2.06 -10.44 13.12
N PRO A 544 -1.44 -11.59 13.42
CA PRO A 544 -1.59 -12.23 14.72
C PRO A 544 -0.97 -11.40 15.85
N GLU A 545 -1.58 -11.42 17.03
CA GLU A 545 -0.88 -11.00 18.25
C GLU A 545 0.30 -11.95 18.50
N GLY A 546 1.42 -11.42 19.02
CA GLY A 546 2.68 -12.14 19.10
C GLY A 546 3.47 -12.19 17.80
N SER A 547 2.84 -11.95 16.65
CA SER A 547 3.56 -11.87 15.37
C SER A 547 4.48 -10.65 15.32
N LEU A 548 5.46 -10.73 14.43
CA LEU A 548 6.50 -9.72 14.27
C LEU A 548 6.20 -8.87 13.02
N ILE A 549 6.22 -7.55 13.19
CA ILE A 549 6.12 -6.57 12.10
C ILE A 549 7.37 -5.73 12.00
N ILE A 550 7.60 -5.15 10.82
CA ILE A 550 8.70 -4.21 10.60
C ILE A 550 8.11 -2.84 10.35
N PHE A 551 8.49 -1.88 11.19
CA PHE A 551 8.05 -0.49 11.06
C PHE A 551 9.20 0.46 11.38
N ALA A 552 9.38 1.50 10.56
CA ALA A 552 10.48 2.46 10.64
C ALA A 552 11.88 1.80 10.72
N GLY A 553 12.07 0.68 10.00
CA GLY A 553 13.33 -0.06 10.03
C GLY A 553 13.67 -0.61 11.42
N ARG A 554 12.66 -1.08 12.18
CA ARG A 554 12.83 -1.85 13.41
C ARG A 554 11.85 -3.03 13.44
N ARG A 555 12.24 -4.14 14.08
CA ARG A 555 11.36 -5.27 14.37
C ARG A 555 10.54 -4.97 15.61
N TRP A 556 9.26 -5.26 15.52
CA TRP A 556 8.27 -5.00 16.56
C TRP A 556 7.43 -6.25 16.73
N ARG A 557 7.30 -6.74 17.96
CA ARG A 557 6.34 -7.79 18.29
C ARG A 557 5.01 -7.14 18.61
N ILE A 558 3.96 -7.56 17.94
CA ILE A 558 2.59 -7.13 18.24
C ILE A 558 2.23 -7.66 19.61
N LEU A 559 1.87 -6.75 20.51
CA LEU A 559 1.30 -7.09 21.81
C LEU A 559 -0.21 -7.24 21.68
N THR A 560 -0.86 -6.19 21.17
CA THR A 560 -2.31 -6.14 21.04
C THR A 560 -2.71 -5.38 19.78
N ILE A 561 -3.88 -5.68 19.23
CA ILE A 561 -4.49 -4.93 18.12
C ILE A 561 -5.87 -4.43 18.55
N ASP A 562 -6.01 -3.12 18.69
CA ASP A 562 -7.31 -2.46 18.89
C ASP A 562 -7.90 -2.06 17.53
N THR A 563 -8.81 -2.89 17.06
CA THR A 563 -9.48 -2.74 15.77
C THR A 563 -10.52 -1.63 15.75
N HIS A 564 -11.03 -1.21 16.91
CA HIS A 564 -11.99 -0.11 17.03
C HIS A 564 -11.27 1.23 17.05
N ALA A 565 -10.18 1.35 17.81
CA ALA A 565 -9.33 2.55 17.86
C ALA A 565 -8.35 2.66 16.66
N LYS A 566 -8.33 1.63 15.79
CA LYS A 566 -7.39 1.46 14.67
C LYS A 566 -5.95 1.63 15.15
N LEU A 567 -5.56 0.83 16.13
CA LEU A 567 -4.29 0.93 16.84
C LEU A 567 -3.63 -0.44 17.00
N ILE A 568 -2.33 -0.51 16.74
CA ILE A 568 -1.50 -1.70 16.98
C ILE A 568 -0.51 -1.36 18.07
N GLU A 569 -0.59 -2.03 19.21
CA GLU A 569 0.42 -1.92 20.26
C GLU A 569 1.55 -2.91 20.01
N VAL A 570 2.78 -2.42 20.08
CA VAL A 570 3.97 -3.22 19.83
C VAL A 570 5.06 -3.05 20.88
N THR A 571 5.85 -4.09 21.09
CA THR A 571 7.10 -4.07 21.85
C THR A 571 8.31 -4.36 20.96
N ARG A 572 9.51 -4.02 21.41
CA ARG A 572 10.73 -4.32 20.65
C ARG A 572 11.02 -5.82 20.64
N ALA A 573 11.41 -6.31 19.47
CA ALA A 573 11.98 -7.64 19.32
C ALA A 573 13.49 -7.56 19.01
N SER A 574 14.27 -8.55 19.45
CA SER A 574 15.73 -8.59 19.29
C SER A 574 16.17 -8.81 17.84
N GLY A 575 17.23 -8.10 17.44
CA GLY A 575 17.98 -8.34 16.20
C GLY A 575 18.17 -7.11 15.31
N GLY A 576 19.20 -7.16 14.45
CA GLY A 576 19.77 -6.02 13.71
C GLY A 576 18.86 -5.29 12.71
N ARG A 577 19.47 -4.39 11.90
CA ARG A 577 18.79 -3.49 10.95
C ARG A 577 17.82 -4.30 10.08
N PRO A 578 16.50 -4.12 10.23
CA PRO A 578 15.54 -4.96 9.58
C PRO A 578 15.33 -4.50 8.14
N PRO A 579 15.12 -5.49 7.28
CA PRO A 579 14.98 -5.24 5.86
C PRO A 579 13.53 -4.79 5.54
N ARG A 580 13.29 -4.09 4.42
CA ARG A 580 12.05 -3.33 4.18
C ARG A 580 10.90 -4.22 3.68
N PHE A 581 9.74 -4.19 4.33
CA PHE A 581 8.51 -4.69 3.72
C PHE A 581 8.13 -3.80 2.52
N THR A 582 7.94 -4.42 1.37
CA THR A 582 7.26 -3.80 0.22
C THR A 582 6.14 -4.73 -0.21
N SER A 583 4.92 -4.50 0.28
CA SER A 583 3.70 -4.95 -0.40
C SER A 583 2.46 -4.28 0.17
N THR A 584 2.25 -3.00 -0.13
CA THR A 584 0.92 -2.36 -0.13
C THR A 584 0.27 -2.55 -1.51
N GLY A 585 0.23 -3.80 -1.99
CA GLY A 585 -0.13 -4.12 -3.37
C GLY A 585 -0.74 -5.51 -3.51
N PRO A 586 -1.40 -5.80 -4.65
CA PRO A 586 -2.08 -7.07 -4.89
C PRO A 586 -1.17 -8.28 -4.69
N LEU A 587 -1.75 -9.38 -4.24
CA LEU A 587 -1.03 -10.63 -4.00
C LEU A 587 -0.39 -11.17 -5.28
N VAL A 588 0.89 -11.53 -5.19
CA VAL A 588 1.63 -12.13 -6.31
C VAL A 588 1.28 -13.61 -6.43
N HIS A 589 0.82 -14.03 -7.61
CA HIS A 589 0.40 -15.40 -7.88
C HIS A 589 1.57 -16.39 -7.90
N ASP A 590 1.31 -17.65 -7.56
CA ASP A 590 2.32 -18.72 -7.46
C ASP A 590 3.14 -18.90 -8.74
N ARG A 591 2.47 -18.94 -9.90
CA ARG A 591 3.14 -19.04 -11.20
C ARG A 591 4.17 -17.95 -11.48
N ILE A 592 4.00 -16.73 -10.96
CA ILE A 592 5.02 -15.67 -11.09
C ILE A 592 6.26 -16.07 -10.29
N ARG A 593 6.08 -16.54 -9.04
CA ARG A 593 7.17 -16.93 -8.14
C ARG A 593 7.92 -18.17 -8.60
N THR A 594 7.22 -19.16 -9.15
CA THR A 594 7.86 -20.33 -9.77
C THR A 594 8.61 -19.97 -11.06
N THR A 595 8.10 -19.00 -11.84
CA THR A 595 8.84 -18.44 -12.99
C THR A 595 10.08 -17.67 -12.53
N MET A 596 10.02 -16.91 -11.44
CA MET A 596 11.19 -16.25 -10.85
C MET A 596 12.26 -17.28 -10.48
N ARG A 597 11.90 -18.39 -9.82
CA ARG A 597 12.83 -19.48 -9.51
C ARG A 597 13.52 -20.01 -10.77
N ARG A 598 12.76 -20.30 -11.82
CA ARG A 598 13.30 -20.74 -13.11
C ARG A 598 14.31 -19.73 -13.69
N LEU A 599 14.00 -18.44 -13.61
CA LEU A 599 14.88 -17.36 -14.09
C LEU A 599 16.20 -17.24 -13.32
N TYR A 600 16.21 -17.61 -12.03
CA TYR A 600 17.43 -17.69 -11.24
C TYR A 600 18.30 -18.91 -11.61
N GLU A 601 17.65 -20.03 -11.95
CA GLU A 601 18.31 -21.30 -12.33
C GLU A 601 18.88 -21.26 -13.76
N GLU A 602 18.29 -20.47 -14.66
CA GLU A 602 18.78 -20.29 -16.03
C GLU A 602 20.06 -19.43 -16.10
N GLU A 603 21.14 -19.96 -16.69
CA GLU A 603 22.43 -19.25 -16.72
C GLU A 603 22.66 -18.36 -17.94
N SER A 604 22.06 -18.67 -19.10
CA SER A 604 22.47 -18.09 -20.39
C SER A 604 21.47 -17.15 -21.05
N THR A 605 20.20 -17.20 -20.65
CA THR A 605 19.16 -16.38 -21.28
C THR A 605 19.08 -15.03 -20.60
N VAL A 606 19.43 -13.98 -21.35
CA VAL A 606 19.22 -12.58 -20.95
C VAL A 606 18.24 -11.98 -21.94
N PRO A 607 17.05 -11.53 -21.49
CA PRO A 607 16.08 -10.96 -22.40
C PRO A 607 16.59 -9.67 -23.07
N ALA A 608 16.38 -9.55 -24.39
CA ALA A 608 16.88 -8.43 -25.19
C ALA A 608 16.25 -7.07 -24.81
N TYR A 609 15.13 -7.07 -24.09
CA TYR A 609 14.45 -5.86 -23.64
C TYR A 609 15.03 -5.25 -22.34
N LEU A 610 16.08 -5.85 -21.75
CA LEU A 610 16.76 -5.32 -20.57
C LEU A 610 17.84 -4.29 -20.96
N ASP A 611 17.89 -3.15 -20.27
CA ASP A 611 19.04 -2.24 -20.37
C ASP A 611 20.27 -2.78 -19.63
N ALA A 612 21.45 -2.16 -19.85
CA ALA A 612 22.71 -2.65 -19.29
C ALA A 612 22.69 -2.77 -17.76
N THR A 613 22.06 -1.81 -17.07
CA THR A 613 21.91 -1.85 -15.60
C THR A 613 21.01 -3.00 -15.16
N ALA A 614 19.87 -3.22 -15.81
CA ALA A 614 19.01 -4.37 -15.53
C ALA A 614 19.71 -5.71 -15.79
N GLN A 615 20.53 -5.80 -16.84
CA GLN A 615 21.32 -7.01 -17.12
C GLN A 615 22.33 -7.28 -15.98
N SER A 616 23.01 -6.24 -15.47
CA SER A 616 23.91 -6.35 -14.32
C SER A 616 23.16 -6.82 -13.07
N LEU A 617 22.03 -6.19 -12.74
CA LEU A 617 21.21 -6.55 -11.58
C LEU A 617 20.66 -7.99 -11.68
N LEU A 618 20.24 -8.44 -12.87
CA LEU A 618 19.84 -9.84 -13.07
C LEU A 618 21.01 -10.81 -12.81
N ALA A 619 22.21 -10.48 -13.31
CA ALA A 619 23.41 -11.27 -13.08
C ALA A 619 23.80 -11.31 -11.59
N GLU A 620 23.69 -10.19 -10.88
CA GLU A 620 23.85 -10.12 -9.41
C GLU A 620 22.85 -11.02 -8.70
N GLY A 621 21.56 -10.97 -9.06
CA GLY A 621 20.52 -11.82 -8.47
C GLY A 621 20.78 -13.32 -8.69
N ARG A 622 21.19 -13.72 -9.90
CA ARG A 622 21.61 -15.10 -10.21
C ARG A 622 22.86 -15.54 -9.44
N ALA A 623 23.83 -14.64 -9.30
CA ALA A 623 25.03 -14.90 -8.50
C ALA A 623 24.68 -15.07 -7.01
N ALA A 624 23.79 -14.22 -6.47
CA ALA A 624 23.28 -14.34 -5.11
C ALA A 624 22.54 -15.68 -4.89
N TYR A 625 21.64 -16.06 -5.81
CA TYR A 625 20.92 -17.34 -5.74
C TYR A 625 21.88 -18.55 -5.61
N ARG A 626 22.94 -18.56 -6.44
CA ARG A 626 23.99 -19.61 -6.37
C ARG A 626 24.81 -19.53 -5.08
N ARG A 627 25.26 -18.33 -4.70
CA ARG A 627 26.06 -18.10 -3.48
C ARG A 627 25.32 -18.52 -2.21
N LEU A 628 24.00 -18.31 -2.18
CA LEU A 628 23.13 -18.70 -1.07
C LEU A 628 22.79 -20.20 -1.06
N GLY A 629 23.15 -20.94 -2.13
CA GLY A 629 22.88 -22.38 -2.22
C GLY A 629 21.41 -22.72 -2.46
N LEU A 630 20.61 -21.78 -2.97
CA LEU A 630 19.15 -21.93 -3.08
C LEU A 630 18.70 -22.97 -4.13
N HIS A 631 19.61 -23.39 -5.01
CA HIS A 631 19.39 -24.54 -5.90
C HIS A 631 19.25 -25.85 -5.11
N ASP A 632 20.01 -25.99 -4.02
CA ASP A 632 20.13 -27.25 -3.28
C ASP A 632 19.26 -27.29 -2.03
N THR A 633 19.07 -26.15 -1.37
CA THR A 633 18.26 -26.05 -0.15
C THR A 633 17.54 -24.71 -0.07
N PRO A 634 16.24 -24.68 0.32
CA PRO A 634 15.48 -23.44 0.46
C PRO A 634 15.80 -22.69 1.77
N LEU A 635 16.71 -23.20 2.61
CA LEU A 635 17.03 -22.64 3.93
C LEU A 635 18.40 -21.94 3.92
N VAL A 636 18.43 -20.73 4.47
CA VAL A 636 19.65 -19.95 4.68
C VAL A 636 19.68 -19.50 6.14
N GLY A 637 20.71 -19.85 6.89
CA GLY A 637 20.91 -19.35 8.24
C GLY A 637 21.28 -17.87 8.22
N TYR A 638 20.69 -17.08 9.11
CA TYR A 638 20.93 -15.64 9.24
C TYR A 638 21.02 -15.25 10.72
N GLY A 639 22.22 -15.39 11.29
CA GLY A 639 22.45 -15.20 12.72
C GLY A 639 21.80 -16.31 13.54
N ASN A 640 20.88 -15.94 14.43
CA ASN A 640 20.06 -16.91 15.18
C ASN A 640 18.75 -17.28 14.46
N ASP A 641 18.45 -16.61 13.34
CA ASP A 641 17.23 -16.80 12.58
C ASP A 641 17.50 -17.67 11.34
N THR A 642 16.45 -18.21 10.72
CA THR A 642 16.54 -18.91 9.43
C THR A 642 15.64 -18.23 8.41
N LEU A 643 16.18 -17.95 7.23
CA LEU A 643 15.42 -17.52 6.06
C LEU A 643 15.02 -18.76 5.24
N LEU A 644 13.72 -18.94 5.06
CA LEU A 644 13.12 -19.93 4.18
C LEU A 644 12.70 -19.24 2.87
N PHE A 645 13.15 -19.76 1.73
CA PHE A 645 12.85 -19.26 0.38
C PHE A 645 12.02 -20.29 -0.43
N PRO A 646 10.69 -20.34 -0.27
CA PRO A 646 9.87 -21.33 -0.97
C PRO A 646 9.70 -21.05 -2.47
N PHE A 647 9.89 -19.79 -2.90
CA PHE A 647 9.52 -19.29 -4.23
C PHE A 647 8.07 -19.64 -4.60
N ARG A 648 7.16 -19.52 -3.64
CA ARG A 648 5.72 -19.72 -3.81
C ARG A 648 4.94 -18.41 -3.75
N GLY A 649 3.74 -18.45 -4.30
CA GLY A 649 2.79 -17.33 -4.33
C GLY A 649 2.37 -16.86 -2.95
N ASP A 650 1.89 -15.63 -2.88
CA ASP A 650 1.64 -14.95 -1.61
C ASP A 650 0.58 -15.65 -0.75
N ALA A 651 -0.46 -16.22 -1.35
CA ALA A 651 -1.48 -16.99 -0.63
C ALA A 651 -0.89 -18.24 0.06
N ILE A 652 0.04 -18.93 -0.61
CA ILE A 652 0.75 -20.10 -0.06
C ILE A 652 1.71 -19.65 1.04
N MET A 653 2.44 -18.54 0.82
CA MET A 653 3.34 -17.97 1.82
C MET A 653 2.61 -17.60 3.11
N THR A 654 1.41 -17.02 3.01
CA THR A 654 0.56 -16.71 4.17
C THR A 654 0.13 -17.98 4.90
N THR A 655 -0.41 -18.98 4.20
CA THR A 655 -0.82 -20.25 4.82
C THR A 655 0.37 -20.99 5.45
N LEU A 656 1.53 -21.00 4.78
CA LEU A 656 2.76 -21.61 5.29
C LEU A 656 3.25 -20.91 6.57
N GLY A 657 3.22 -19.58 6.59
CA GLY A 657 3.57 -18.80 7.79
C GLY A 657 2.65 -19.12 8.97
N LEU A 658 1.34 -19.25 8.73
CA LEU A 658 0.37 -19.65 9.77
C LEU A 658 0.59 -21.09 10.24
N ALA A 659 0.88 -22.03 9.34
CA ALA A 659 1.17 -23.42 9.69
C ALA A 659 2.42 -23.52 10.56
N LEU A 660 3.50 -22.81 10.20
CA LEU A 660 4.71 -22.73 11.03
C LEU A 660 4.42 -22.08 12.39
N HIS A 661 3.62 -21.01 12.42
CA HIS A 661 3.22 -20.36 13.68
C HIS A 661 2.41 -21.28 14.59
N ALA A 662 1.51 -22.10 14.04
CA ALA A 662 0.75 -23.10 14.77
C ALA A 662 1.65 -24.15 15.46
N HIS A 663 2.87 -24.38 14.93
CA HIS A 663 3.90 -25.24 15.51
C HIS A 663 4.85 -24.50 16.47
N GLY A 664 4.49 -23.28 16.90
CA GLY A 664 5.14 -22.57 18.00
C GLY A 664 6.37 -21.75 17.61
N VAL A 665 6.56 -21.43 16.33
CA VAL A 665 7.65 -20.54 15.87
C VAL A 665 7.15 -19.17 15.42
N ASP A 666 7.94 -18.13 15.71
CA ASP A 666 7.66 -16.76 15.25
C ASP A 666 8.14 -16.58 13.80
N VAL A 667 7.19 -16.33 12.89
CA VAL A 667 7.47 -16.17 11.46
C VAL A 667 7.18 -14.75 10.99
N VAL A 668 8.10 -14.17 10.23
CA VAL A 668 7.94 -12.87 9.54
C VAL A 668 8.07 -13.07 8.06
N ARG A 669 7.16 -12.48 7.29
CA ARG A 669 7.32 -12.45 5.83
C ARG A 669 8.37 -11.43 5.43
N TYR A 670 9.30 -11.80 4.56
CA TYR A 670 10.30 -10.89 4.02
C TYR A 670 10.42 -11.01 2.50
N GLY A 671 9.62 -10.21 1.77
CA GLY A 671 9.58 -10.25 0.31
C GLY A 671 9.22 -11.65 -0.21
N VAL A 672 10.20 -12.33 -0.81
CA VAL A 672 10.12 -13.71 -1.34
C VAL A 672 10.45 -14.81 -0.30
N ALA A 673 10.80 -14.43 0.92
CA ALA A 673 11.22 -15.32 1.99
C ALA A 673 10.30 -15.26 3.22
N LEU A 674 10.39 -16.27 4.09
CA LEU A 674 9.90 -16.26 5.47
C LEU A 674 11.11 -16.29 6.41
N LEU A 675 11.18 -15.36 7.36
CA LEU A 675 12.15 -15.37 8.45
C LEU A 675 11.53 -16.13 9.62
N ILE A 676 12.15 -17.24 10.01
CA ILE A 676 11.79 -18.04 11.18
C ILE A 676 12.75 -17.63 12.31
N SER A 677 12.20 -17.01 13.34
CA SER A 677 12.99 -16.38 14.41
C SER A 677 13.56 -17.42 15.36
N ASP A 678 14.76 -17.15 15.89
CA ASP A 678 15.43 -17.96 16.92
C ASP A 678 15.51 -19.47 16.59
N THR A 679 15.56 -19.79 15.30
CA THR A 679 15.53 -21.16 14.77
C THR A 679 16.69 -21.34 13.79
N PHE A 680 17.56 -22.31 14.04
CA PHE A 680 18.66 -22.67 13.14
C PHE A 680 18.18 -23.54 11.96
N PRO A 681 18.90 -23.57 10.83
CA PRO A 681 18.43 -24.28 9.63
C PRO A 681 18.11 -25.76 9.83
N GLN A 682 18.84 -26.48 10.70
CA GLN A 682 18.53 -27.89 11.00
C GLN A 682 17.20 -28.04 11.73
N ALA A 683 16.90 -27.15 12.68
CA ALA A 683 15.63 -27.15 13.39
C ALA A 683 14.48 -26.75 12.45
N ALA A 684 14.70 -25.75 11.58
CA ALA A 684 13.73 -25.37 10.56
C ALA A 684 13.44 -26.51 9.56
N ALA A 685 14.46 -27.27 9.16
CA ALA A 685 14.27 -28.46 8.33
C ALA A 685 13.47 -29.55 9.05
N GLY A 686 13.73 -29.77 10.35
CA GLY A 686 12.94 -30.67 11.19
C GLY A 686 11.47 -30.26 11.25
N LEU A 687 11.18 -28.98 11.49
CA LEU A 687 9.82 -28.45 11.49
C LEU A 687 9.09 -28.68 10.16
N LEU A 688 9.77 -28.51 9.03
CA LEU A 688 9.20 -28.78 7.71
C LEU A 688 8.95 -30.27 7.49
N ALA A 689 9.82 -31.15 7.99
CA ALA A 689 9.64 -32.60 7.93
C ALA A 689 8.47 -33.07 8.81
N ASP A 690 8.35 -32.53 10.01
CA ASP A 690 7.25 -32.80 10.94
C ASP A 690 5.91 -32.36 10.30
N LEU A 691 5.84 -31.12 9.77
CA LEU A 691 4.67 -30.63 9.03
C LEU A 691 4.35 -31.47 7.79
N ALA A 692 5.37 -32.00 7.10
CA ALA A 692 5.16 -32.87 5.95
C ALA A 692 4.56 -34.24 6.36
N ALA A 693 4.91 -34.74 7.54
CA ALA A 693 4.48 -36.04 8.06
C ALA A 693 3.11 -35.97 8.77
N GLU A 694 2.89 -34.94 9.60
CA GLU A 694 1.67 -34.72 10.38
C GLU A 694 0.54 -34.13 9.53
N GLY A 695 0.91 -33.33 8.51
CA GLY A 695 -0.01 -32.60 7.66
C GLY A 695 -0.29 -31.18 8.17
N VAL A 696 -0.54 -30.27 7.24
CA VAL A 696 -0.91 -28.88 7.53
C VAL A 696 -2.28 -28.87 8.21
N PRO A 697 -2.45 -28.12 9.33
CA PRO A 697 -3.76 -27.95 9.95
C PRO A 697 -4.81 -27.47 8.94
N ASP A 698 -6.06 -27.88 9.12
CA ASP A 698 -7.11 -27.48 8.19
C ASP A 698 -7.31 -25.95 8.17
N ALA A 699 -8.00 -25.47 7.12
CA ALA A 699 -8.14 -24.04 6.90
C ALA A 699 -8.92 -23.33 8.02
N LEU A 700 -9.85 -24.02 8.70
CA LEU A 700 -10.61 -23.44 9.82
C LEU A 700 -9.74 -23.32 11.06
N ALA A 701 -8.93 -24.34 11.35
CA ALA A 701 -7.98 -24.32 12.46
C ALA A 701 -6.96 -23.20 12.28
N LEU A 702 -6.39 -23.05 11.07
CA LEU A 702 -5.45 -21.95 10.78
C LEU A 702 -6.12 -20.58 10.82
N ALA A 703 -7.34 -20.45 10.29
CA ALA A 703 -8.09 -19.20 10.38
C ALA A 703 -8.37 -18.82 11.83
N ALA A 704 -8.71 -19.77 12.70
CA ALA A 704 -9.01 -19.52 14.11
C ALA A 704 -7.85 -18.86 14.87
N LEU A 705 -6.59 -19.09 14.45
CA LEU A 705 -5.40 -18.48 15.05
C LEU A 705 -5.30 -16.96 14.82
N ILE A 706 -6.07 -16.41 13.90
CA ILE A 706 -5.96 -15.01 13.46
C ILE A 706 -6.91 -14.14 14.29
N PRO A 707 -6.43 -13.20 15.14
CA PRO A 707 -7.30 -12.44 16.03
C PRO A 707 -8.27 -11.49 15.32
N ASP A 708 -7.81 -10.81 14.27
CA ASP A 708 -8.67 -9.96 13.44
C ASP A 708 -8.99 -10.67 12.13
N LYS A 709 -10.24 -10.94 11.81
CA LYS A 709 -10.61 -11.58 10.53
C LYS A 709 -11.32 -10.62 9.59
N ARG A 710 -11.50 -9.37 10.03
CA ARG A 710 -12.34 -8.37 9.39
C ARG A 710 -11.53 -7.69 8.29
N VAL A 711 -11.94 -7.93 7.05
CA VAL A 711 -11.29 -7.36 5.86
C VAL A 711 -12.31 -6.64 4.99
N ASP A 712 -13.51 -7.20 4.90
CA ASP A 712 -14.58 -6.69 4.06
C ASP A 712 -15.51 -5.75 4.85
N LYS A 713 -16.25 -4.94 4.11
CA LYS A 713 -16.97 -3.75 4.61
C LYS A 713 -17.91 -4.01 5.80
N TYR A 714 -18.57 -5.16 5.84
CA TYR A 714 -19.57 -5.50 6.86
C TYR A 714 -19.10 -6.63 7.78
N ASP A 715 -17.80 -6.93 7.83
CA ASP A 715 -17.28 -7.99 8.71
C ASP A 715 -17.45 -7.63 10.20
N ASP A 716 -17.60 -6.35 10.54
CA ASP A 716 -17.86 -5.88 11.92
C ASP A 716 -19.17 -6.41 12.52
N VAL A 717 -20.15 -6.78 11.69
CA VAL A 717 -21.48 -7.26 12.13
C VAL A 717 -21.64 -8.78 12.00
N ILE A 718 -20.60 -9.48 11.56
CA ILE A 718 -20.60 -10.93 11.37
C ILE A 718 -19.98 -11.60 12.59
N GLY A 719 -20.59 -12.68 13.06
CA GLY A 719 -20.11 -13.44 14.22
C GLY A 719 -18.80 -14.19 13.94
N GLU A 720 -18.04 -14.47 15.00
CA GLU A 720 -16.70 -15.08 14.92
C GLU A 720 -16.67 -16.44 14.19
N GLU A 721 -17.72 -17.25 14.35
CA GLU A 721 -17.87 -18.53 13.65
C GLU A 721 -17.85 -18.33 12.12
N LEU A 722 -18.64 -17.39 11.63
CA LEU A 722 -18.77 -17.11 10.21
C LEU A 722 -17.56 -16.36 9.66
N LEU A 723 -16.96 -15.46 10.44
CA LEU A 723 -15.69 -14.80 10.08
C LEU A 723 -14.57 -15.83 9.91
N THR A 724 -14.46 -16.80 10.81
CA THR A 724 -13.46 -17.89 10.72
C THR A 724 -13.67 -18.71 9.44
N ARG A 725 -14.92 -19.08 9.14
CA ARG A 725 -15.25 -19.79 7.90
C ARG A 725 -14.93 -18.96 6.66
N SER A 726 -15.31 -17.69 6.64
CA SER A 726 -15.03 -16.78 5.51
C SER A 726 -13.53 -16.63 5.27
N TYR A 727 -12.75 -16.44 6.34
CA TYR A 727 -11.30 -16.29 6.24
C TYR A 727 -10.61 -17.58 5.79
N ALA A 728 -11.09 -18.75 6.21
CA ALA A 728 -10.55 -20.04 5.80
C ALA A 728 -10.55 -20.23 4.26
N HIS A 729 -11.53 -19.67 3.54
CA HIS A 729 -11.55 -19.70 2.06
C HIS A 729 -10.41 -18.90 1.42
N ARG A 730 -9.73 -18.01 2.17
CA ARG A 730 -8.57 -17.24 1.69
C ARG A 730 -7.26 -18.02 1.82
N LEU A 731 -7.25 -19.15 2.54
CA LEU A 731 -6.07 -19.97 2.79
C LEU A 731 -5.95 -21.10 1.77
N ASN A 732 -4.75 -21.30 1.20
CA ASN A 732 -4.49 -22.39 0.24
C ASN A 732 -3.82 -23.58 0.92
N VAL A 733 -4.56 -24.35 1.72
CA VAL A 733 -4.02 -25.50 2.48
C VAL A 733 -3.47 -26.59 1.56
N THR A 734 -4.17 -26.92 0.47
CA THR A 734 -3.76 -28.02 -0.44
C THR A 734 -2.44 -27.75 -1.13
N GLU A 735 -2.26 -26.57 -1.75
CA GLU A 735 -0.98 -26.24 -2.40
C GLU A 735 0.14 -25.99 -1.38
N THR A 736 -0.21 -25.54 -0.16
CA THR A 736 0.75 -25.41 0.94
C THR A 736 1.27 -26.75 1.39
N GLN A 737 0.40 -27.76 1.57
CA GLN A 737 0.81 -29.12 1.88
C GLN A 737 1.78 -29.67 0.83
N GLN A 738 1.45 -29.53 -0.46
CA GLN A 738 2.33 -29.93 -1.56
C GLN A 738 3.67 -29.19 -1.51
N SER A 739 3.63 -27.89 -1.19
CA SER A 739 4.85 -27.10 -1.02
C SER A 739 5.72 -27.61 0.12
N ILE A 740 5.15 -27.88 1.28
CA ILE A 740 5.89 -28.37 2.45
C ILE A 740 6.52 -29.72 2.15
N SER A 741 5.78 -30.66 1.55
CA SER A 741 6.33 -31.97 1.17
C SER A 741 7.52 -31.84 0.21
N ALA A 742 7.46 -30.91 -0.77
CA ALA A 742 8.57 -30.63 -1.67
C ALA A 742 9.78 -29.99 -0.96
N LEU A 743 9.53 -29.04 -0.05
CA LEU A 743 10.57 -28.38 0.74
C LEU A 743 11.27 -29.38 1.66
N ALA A 744 10.53 -30.20 2.40
CA ALA A 744 11.06 -31.21 3.32
C ALA A 744 11.98 -32.23 2.61
N THR A 745 11.58 -32.67 1.41
CA THR A 745 12.40 -33.59 0.59
C THR A 745 13.70 -32.94 0.12
N THR A 746 13.68 -31.63 -0.12
CA THR A 746 14.85 -30.88 -0.60
C THR A 746 15.84 -30.61 0.53
N THR A 747 15.36 -30.32 1.75
CA THR A 747 16.20 -29.98 2.91
C THR A 747 17.01 -31.16 3.47
N ASP A 748 16.61 -32.40 3.22
CA ASP A 748 17.27 -33.61 3.75
C ASP A 748 18.62 -33.93 3.05
N ARG A 749 18.93 -33.25 1.94
CA ARG A 749 20.03 -33.63 1.03
C ARG A 749 21.30 -32.81 1.16
N THR A 750 21.27 -31.63 1.78
CA THR A 750 22.38 -30.66 1.75
C THR A 750 22.41 -29.73 2.96
N ARG A 751 23.61 -29.28 3.36
CA ARG A 751 23.81 -28.37 4.50
C ARG A 751 23.57 -26.93 4.08
N ALA A 752 22.68 -26.23 4.79
CA ALA A 752 22.39 -24.81 4.58
C ALA A 752 23.61 -23.92 4.78
N VAL A 753 23.71 -22.86 3.97
CA VAL A 753 24.66 -21.77 4.17
C VAL A 753 24.24 -20.97 5.40
N ASN A 754 25.19 -20.72 6.32
CA ASN A 754 24.98 -19.85 7.47
C ASN A 754 25.68 -18.52 7.22
N LEU A 755 24.91 -17.44 7.23
CA LEU A 755 25.41 -16.08 7.12
C LEU A 755 25.38 -15.40 8.48
N ASP A 756 26.48 -14.75 8.81
CA ASP A 756 26.46 -13.80 9.91
C ASP A 756 25.72 -12.54 9.44
N PRO A 757 24.69 -12.07 10.16
CA PRO A 757 24.08 -10.80 9.85
C PRO A 757 25.18 -9.73 9.94
N PRO A 758 25.14 -8.68 9.11
CA PRO A 758 26.15 -7.63 9.17
C PRO A 758 26.22 -7.15 10.62
N LYS A 759 27.42 -7.28 11.21
CA LYS A 759 27.68 -6.80 12.57
C LYS A 759 27.10 -5.40 12.64
N ALA A 760 26.12 -5.20 13.52
CA ALA A 760 25.62 -3.87 13.82
C ALA A 760 26.84 -2.95 13.96
N ALA A 761 26.80 -1.77 13.34
CA ALA A 761 27.87 -0.78 13.37
C ALA A 761 28.58 -0.87 14.72
N VAL A 762 29.87 -1.23 14.68
CA VAL A 762 30.71 -1.70 15.78
C VAL A 762 30.11 -1.29 17.13
N PRO A 763 29.73 -2.26 18.01
CA PRO A 763 29.23 -1.90 19.33
C PRO A 763 30.21 -0.91 19.95
N PRO A 764 29.74 0.20 20.57
CA PRO A 764 30.63 1.15 21.21
C PRO A 764 31.63 0.35 22.05
N ARG A 765 32.93 0.65 21.92
CA ARG A 765 33.98 -0.03 22.70
C ARG A 765 33.47 -0.20 24.12
N GLN A 766 33.39 -1.44 24.61
CA GLN A 766 32.86 -1.67 25.95
C GLN A 766 33.84 -1.07 26.96
N HIS A 767 33.42 0.01 27.60
CA HIS A 767 34.19 0.69 28.64
C HIS A 767 33.70 0.17 30.00
N ARG A 768 34.65 -0.24 30.85
CA ARG A 768 34.36 -0.62 32.25
C ARG A 768 34.01 0.61 33.07
N ILE A 769 33.17 0.46 34.09
CA ILE A 769 33.01 1.50 35.11
C ILE A 769 34.38 1.78 35.72
N GLY A 770 34.75 3.06 35.84
CA GLY A 770 36.10 3.45 36.25
C GLY A 770 37.14 3.58 35.14
N SER A 771 36.78 3.37 33.86
CA SER A 771 37.74 3.47 32.75
C SER A 771 37.75 4.83 32.02
N LEU A 772 36.74 5.68 32.24
CA LEU A 772 36.60 6.99 31.59
C LEU A 772 36.20 8.05 32.61
N PRO A 773 36.65 9.30 32.46
CA PRO A 773 36.16 10.43 33.26
C PRO A 773 34.70 10.76 32.95
N TYR A 774 34.07 11.53 33.84
CA TYR A 774 32.69 12.01 33.67
C TYR A 774 32.67 13.53 33.56
N ALA A 775 31.76 14.06 32.76
CA ALA A 775 31.46 15.48 32.70
C ALA A 775 29.98 15.66 33.05
N VAL A 776 29.72 16.01 34.30
CA VAL A 776 28.37 16.23 34.81
C VAL A 776 27.94 17.64 34.42
N VAL A 777 26.96 17.73 33.52
CA VAL A 777 26.49 18.98 32.93
C VAL A 777 25.10 19.30 33.44
N ASP A 778 24.88 20.57 33.72
CA ASP A 778 23.57 21.17 33.89
C ASP A 778 23.52 22.50 33.11
N ILE A 779 22.38 22.79 32.49
CA ILE A 779 22.18 23.99 31.68
C ILE A 779 20.82 24.63 31.93
N GLU A 780 20.84 25.94 32.14
CA GLU A 780 19.63 26.75 32.09
C GLU A 780 19.41 27.27 30.67
N THR A 781 18.15 27.33 30.26
CA THR A 781 17.83 27.73 28.88
C THR A 781 16.60 28.61 28.77
N THR A 782 16.58 29.35 27.66
CA THR A 782 15.45 30.20 27.24
C THR A 782 14.11 29.46 26.99
N CYS A 783 14.10 28.16 26.69
CA CYS A 783 12.86 27.40 26.41
C CYS A 783 13.05 25.88 26.42
N LEU A 784 11.96 25.13 26.58
CA LEU A 784 11.98 23.65 26.63
C LEU A 784 12.13 22.93 25.27
N ASP A 785 12.11 23.63 24.13
CA ASP A 785 12.41 23.01 22.82
C ASP A 785 13.92 23.03 22.57
N THR A 786 14.57 21.87 22.64
CA THR A 786 16.04 21.75 22.51
C THR A 786 16.61 22.31 21.21
N ARG A 787 15.81 22.34 20.12
CA ARG A 787 16.23 22.90 18.82
C ARG A 787 16.22 24.42 18.81
N LYS A 788 15.28 25.02 19.55
CA LYS A 788 15.12 26.47 19.63
C LYS A 788 15.89 27.05 20.80
N ALA A 789 16.15 26.29 21.85
CA ALA A 789 16.78 26.74 23.09
C ALA A 789 18.14 27.41 22.86
N ARG A 790 18.39 28.46 23.65
CA ARG A 790 19.71 29.06 23.90
C ARG A 790 20.09 28.85 25.35
N ILE A 791 21.36 28.59 25.61
CA ILE A 791 21.91 28.46 26.96
C ILE A 791 21.98 29.85 27.60
N THR A 792 21.50 29.98 28.84
CA THR A 792 21.57 31.19 29.69
C THR A 792 22.55 31.04 30.84
N GLU A 793 22.76 29.81 31.31
CA GLU A 793 23.80 29.43 32.27
C GLU A 793 24.24 28.00 31.96
N ILE A 794 25.52 27.70 32.13
CA ILE A 794 26.05 26.35 32.00
C ILE A 794 27.00 26.04 33.15
N ALA A 795 26.85 24.87 33.75
CA ALA A 795 27.82 24.33 34.68
C ALA A 795 28.25 22.92 34.28
N ILE A 796 29.55 22.65 34.38
CA ILE A 796 30.14 21.35 34.11
C ILE A 796 31.09 20.99 35.25
N ILE A 797 30.86 19.85 35.88
CA ILE A 797 31.76 19.26 36.87
C ILE A 797 32.43 18.06 36.23
N ARG A 798 33.74 18.19 36.02
CA ARG A 798 34.56 17.09 35.52
C ARG A 798 34.99 16.22 36.70
N LEU A 799 34.78 14.91 36.56
CA LEU A 799 35.18 13.90 37.53
C LEU A 799 36.22 12.97 36.88
N HIS A 800 37.17 12.51 37.67
CA HIS A 800 38.07 11.42 37.32
C HIS A 800 37.30 10.10 37.15
N PRO A 801 37.92 9.06 36.53
CA PRO A 801 37.25 7.78 36.35
C PRO A 801 36.80 7.12 37.65
N ASP A 802 37.50 7.35 38.76
CA ASP A 802 37.11 6.87 40.10
C ASP A 802 35.95 7.66 40.73
N GLY A 803 35.40 8.63 40.01
CA GLY A 803 34.33 9.51 40.47
C GLY A 803 34.81 10.71 41.29
N SER A 804 36.10 10.81 41.64
CA SER A 804 36.63 11.95 42.39
C SER A 804 36.61 13.24 41.55
N LYS A 805 36.46 14.39 42.19
CA LYS A 805 36.33 15.68 41.51
C LYS A 805 37.67 16.14 40.91
N ASP A 806 37.69 16.43 39.62
CA ASP A 806 38.83 17.02 38.90
C ASP A 806 38.74 18.56 38.94
N ARG A 807 37.75 19.12 38.24
CA ARG A 807 37.56 20.58 38.12
C ARG A 807 36.11 20.95 37.84
N THR A 808 35.76 22.21 38.11
CA THR A 808 34.43 22.78 37.83
C THR A 808 34.56 23.97 36.88
N TYR A 809 33.66 24.07 35.92
CA TYR A 809 33.47 25.22 35.06
C TYR A 809 32.01 25.66 35.20
N SER A 810 31.76 26.94 35.48
CA SER A 810 30.41 27.50 35.48
C SER A 810 30.47 28.94 34.98
N THR A 811 29.51 29.33 34.15
CA THR A 811 29.40 30.70 33.62
C THR A 811 27.97 31.00 33.19
N LEU A 812 27.57 32.27 33.34
CA LEU A 812 26.42 32.82 32.62
C LEU A 812 26.74 32.90 31.13
N VAL A 813 25.70 32.81 30.29
CA VAL A 813 25.81 32.87 28.84
C VAL A 813 24.77 33.84 28.30
N ASN A 814 25.20 34.79 27.47
CA ASN A 814 24.28 35.69 26.80
C ASN A 814 23.60 34.95 25.61
N PRO A 815 22.29 34.68 25.67
CA PRO A 815 21.60 33.93 24.62
C PRO A 815 21.36 34.76 23.34
N GLY A 816 21.66 36.07 23.35
CA GLY A 816 21.41 37.00 22.24
C GLY A 816 19.93 37.23 21.95
N ARG A 817 19.05 36.90 22.90
CA ARG A 817 17.59 37.06 22.82
C ARG A 817 16.98 37.07 24.22
N TRP A 818 15.66 37.23 24.31
CA TRP A 818 14.93 37.13 25.57
C TRP A 818 15.30 35.85 26.36
N PRO A 819 15.65 35.94 27.66
CA PRO A 819 16.29 34.86 28.42
C PRO A 819 15.35 33.73 28.82
N GLY A 820 14.07 33.79 28.48
CA GLY A 820 13.09 32.80 28.93
C GLY A 820 12.34 33.25 30.18
N PRO A 821 11.49 32.37 30.73
CA PRO A 821 10.69 32.68 31.91
C PRO A 821 11.59 32.83 33.14
N THR A 822 11.93 34.07 33.49
CA THR A 822 12.86 34.43 34.57
C THR A 822 12.44 33.94 35.97
N HIS A 823 11.17 33.56 36.16
CA HIS A 823 10.68 32.95 37.40
C HIS A 823 11.17 31.50 37.61
N ILE A 824 11.76 30.87 36.60
CA ILE A 824 12.29 29.50 36.67
C ILE A 824 13.74 29.53 37.13
N HIS A 825 14.63 30.24 36.42
CA HIS A 825 16.08 30.27 36.66
C HIS A 825 16.58 31.55 37.35
N GLY A 826 15.71 32.51 37.66
CA GLY A 826 16.08 33.77 38.34
C GLY A 826 16.83 34.81 37.49
N LEU A 827 17.49 34.40 36.39
CA LEU A 827 18.32 35.27 35.54
C LEU A 827 17.52 36.31 34.74
N THR A 828 17.92 37.57 34.84
CA THR A 828 17.34 38.70 34.10
C THR A 828 18.16 39.07 32.86
N GLU A 829 17.55 39.79 31.93
CA GLU A 829 18.23 40.27 30.71
C GLU A 829 19.42 41.19 31.03
N GLY A 830 19.32 42.00 32.10
CA GLY A 830 20.42 42.87 32.56
C GLY A 830 21.64 42.10 33.09
N GLU A 831 21.41 40.98 33.77
CA GLU A 831 22.49 40.12 34.30
C GLU A 831 23.21 39.36 33.18
N LEU A 832 22.47 38.96 32.13
CA LEU A 832 23.04 38.25 30.98
C LEU A 832 23.65 39.17 29.92
N ALA A 833 23.34 40.46 29.92
CA ALA A 833 23.85 41.40 28.92
C ALA A 833 25.38 41.46 28.87
N ALA A 834 26.05 41.37 30.03
CA ALA A 834 27.51 41.38 30.15
C ALA A 834 28.17 39.98 30.06
N ALA A 835 27.37 38.91 29.99
CA ALA A 835 27.87 37.53 29.90
C ALA A 835 28.42 37.23 28.49
N PRO A 836 29.38 36.29 28.35
CA PRO A 836 29.86 35.86 27.05
C PRO A 836 28.77 35.13 26.24
N HIS A 837 28.80 35.24 24.92
CA HIS A 837 28.01 34.38 24.05
C HIS A 837 28.62 32.98 23.95
N PHE A 838 27.80 31.98 23.64
CA PHE A 838 28.25 30.58 23.52
C PHE A 838 29.52 30.38 22.64
N PRO A 839 29.69 31.02 21.47
CA PRO A 839 30.90 30.85 20.66
C PRO A 839 32.19 31.27 21.38
N GLN A 840 32.11 32.15 22.38
CA GLN A 840 33.27 32.63 23.15
C GLN A 840 33.69 31.63 24.24
N ILE A 841 32.78 30.78 24.70
CA ILE A 841 33.02 29.76 25.74
C ILE A 841 33.07 28.33 25.19
N ALA A 842 32.76 28.13 23.91
CA ALA A 842 32.68 26.81 23.28
C ALA A 842 33.96 25.98 23.44
N GLY A 843 35.13 26.62 23.43
CA GLY A 843 36.42 25.98 23.66
C GLY A 843 36.62 25.48 25.10
N ASP A 844 36.15 26.23 26.09
CA ASP A 844 36.22 25.83 27.50
C ASP A 844 35.25 24.67 27.78
N VAL A 845 34.04 24.75 27.23
CA VAL A 845 33.03 23.67 27.29
C VAL A 845 33.58 22.40 26.63
N ALA A 846 34.15 22.52 25.43
CA ALA A 846 34.81 21.41 24.72
C ALA A 846 35.89 20.74 25.59
N ALA A 847 36.77 21.54 26.22
CA ALA A 847 37.82 21.04 27.11
C ALA A 847 37.28 20.33 28.37
N MET A 848 36.08 20.67 28.81
CA MET A 848 35.41 19.99 29.92
C MET A 848 34.77 18.66 29.51
N LEU A 849 34.33 18.52 28.26
CA LEU A 849 33.66 17.32 27.73
C LEU A 849 34.64 16.31 27.07
N ASP A 850 35.85 16.75 26.72
CA ASP A 850 36.80 15.92 25.98
C ASP A 850 37.16 14.62 26.71
N GLY A 851 37.05 13.49 26.02
CA GLY A 851 37.32 12.16 26.55
C GLY A 851 36.41 11.68 27.70
N ALA A 852 35.35 12.41 28.04
CA ALA A 852 34.49 12.13 29.18
C ALA A 852 33.08 11.65 28.78
N ILE A 853 32.42 10.91 29.68
CA ILE A 853 30.99 10.58 29.56
C ILE A 853 30.19 11.79 30.00
N VAL A 854 29.30 12.29 29.13
CA VAL A 854 28.43 13.42 29.45
C VAL A 854 27.29 12.93 30.35
N VAL A 855 27.18 13.49 31.54
CA VAL A 855 26.18 13.06 32.55
C VAL A 855 25.24 14.21 32.85
N ALA A 856 23.93 13.98 32.89
CA ALA A 856 22.99 14.96 33.43
C ALA A 856 21.72 14.31 34.00
N HIS A 857 20.97 15.08 34.79
CA HIS A 857 19.70 14.65 35.37
C HIS A 857 18.55 14.88 34.38
N ASN A 858 18.51 14.03 33.35
CA ASN A 858 17.77 14.15 32.07
C ASN A 858 18.67 14.52 30.87
N VAL A 859 19.78 13.80 30.73
CA VAL A 859 20.82 14.00 29.70
C VAL A 859 20.33 14.16 28.26
N ARG A 860 19.15 13.64 27.91
CA ARG A 860 18.57 13.83 26.56
C ARG A 860 18.27 15.30 26.26
N TYR A 861 17.89 16.08 27.27
CA TYR A 861 17.64 17.50 27.13
C TYR A 861 18.97 18.26 27.03
N ASP A 862 19.84 18.10 28.02
CA ASP A 862 21.13 18.83 28.13
C ASP A 862 22.04 18.57 26.94
N SER A 863 22.24 17.30 26.58
CA SER A 863 23.05 16.93 25.40
C SER A 863 22.44 17.42 24.09
N GLY A 864 21.10 17.53 24.02
CA GLY A 864 20.39 18.03 22.85
C GLY A 864 20.61 19.53 22.63
N VAL A 865 20.55 20.33 23.70
CA VAL A 865 20.83 21.77 23.65
C VAL A 865 22.31 22.02 23.40
N LEU A 866 23.21 21.30 24.09
CA LEU A 866 24.66 21.38 23.83
C LEU A 866 24.99 21.10 22.37
N SER A 867 24.49 19.99 21.81
CA SER A 867 24.72 19.63 20.41
C SER A 867 24.21 20.70 19.46
N THR A 868 23.08 21.34 19.78
CA THR A 868 22.50 22.44 18.99
C THR A 868 23.34 23.71 19.05
N GLU A 869 23.85 24.09 20.22
CA GLU A 869 24.74 25.25 20.35
C GLU A 869 26.09 25.02 19.66
N PHE A 870 26.65 23.83 19.76
CA PHE A 870 27.87 23.44 19.02
C PHE A 870 27.63 23.46 17.50
N ALA A 871 26.49 22.96 17.01
CA ALA A 871 26.11 23.03 15.60
C ALA A 871 26.13 24.48 15.05
N ARG A 872 25.69 25.45 15.86
CA ARG A 872 25.69 26.89 15.47
C ARG A 872 27.09 27.49 15.34
N VAL A 873 28.09 26.91 16.01
CA VAL A 873 29.50 27.31 15.89
C VAL A 873 30.20 26.56 14.74
N GLY A 874 29.47 25.75 13.98
CA GLY A 874 29.97 25.04 12.79
C GLY A 874 30.51 23.64 13.06
N TYR A 875 30.26 23.06 14.24
CA TYR A 875 30.65 21.69 14.56
C TYR A 875 29.69 21.08 15.58
N ALA A 876 28.97 20.02 15.23
CA ALA A 876 28.17 19.24 16.19
C ALA A 876 28.81 17.86 16.42
N PRO A 877 29.02 17.43 17.66
CA PRO A 877 29.53 16.09 17.91
C PRO A 877 28.48 15.02 17.56
N ASP A 878 28.88 14.04 16.76
CA ASP A 878 28.03 12.92 16.42
C ASP A 878 27.91 11.95 17.61
N ASN A 879 26.69 11.75 18.10
CA ASN A 879 26.32 10.65 18.99
C ASN A 879 27.13 10.60 20.31
N LEU A 880 27.08 11.68 21.10
CA LEU A 880 27.75 11.80 22.40
C LEU A 880 27.53 10.61 23.32
N MET A 881 28.62 10.14 23.95
CA MET A 881 28.55 9.15 25.03
C MET A 881 27.92 9.78 26.27
N THR A 882 26.68 9.39 26.58
CA THR A 882 25.85 10.03 27.61
C THR A 882 25.36 9.04 28.67
N LEU A 883 25.22 9.53 29.92
CA LEU A 883 24.66 8.79 31.05
C LEU A 883 23.59 9.64 31.76
N CYS A 884 22.46 9.04 32.10
CA CYS A 884 21.32 9.76 32.69
C CYS A 884 21.16 9.41 34.17
N THR A 885 21.42 10.35 35.09
CA THR A 885 21.26 10.09 36.54
C THR A 885 19.81 9.89 36.95
N LEU A 886 18.85 10.42 36.20
CA LEU A 886 17.42 10.13 36.38
C LEU A 886 17.11 8.63 36.18
N ASN A 887 17.72 8.00 35.17
CA ASN A 887 17.55 6.56 34.94
C ASN A 887 18.27 5.75 36.02
N LEU A 888 19.42 6.23 36.49
CA LEU A 888 20.13 5.61 37.62
C LEU A 888 19.33 5.71 38.91
N ALA A 889 18.71 6.85 39.21
CA ALA A 889 17.86 7.05 40.38
C ALA A 889 16.67 6.08 40.41
N ARG A 890 16.06 5.82 39.24
CA ARG A 890 14.97 4.81 39.12
C ARG A 890 15.43 3.38 39.44
N ARG A 891 16.71 3.07 39.22
CA ARG A 891 17.23 1.71 39.33
C ARG A 891 18.00 1.45 40.62
N PHE A 892 18.73 2.46 41.10
CA PHE A 892 19.67 2.35 42.21
C PHE A 892 19.42 3.40 43.31
N GLY A 893 18.46 4.30 43.11
CA GLY A 893 18.02 5.24 44.14
C GLY A 893 17.01 4.61 45.11
N PRO A 894 16.81 5.24 46.29
CA PRO A 894 15.76 4.86 47.22
C PRO A 894 14.37 5.12 46.62
N PRO A 895 13.31 4.48 47.13
CA PRO A 895 11.95 4.78 46.75
C PRO A 895 11.62 6.25 47.07
N ALA A 896 11.41 7.07 46.04
CA ALA A 896 11.04 8.48 46.17
C ALA A 896 9.65 8.73 45.57
N THR A 897 8.92 9.72 46.08
CA THR A 897 7.61 10.14 45.57
C THR A 897 7.67 10.74 44.16
N SER A 898 8.84 11.25 43.77
CA SER A 898 9.15 11.80 42.45
C SER A 898 10.65 11.63 42.17
N HIS A 899 11.02 11.52 40.90
CA HIS A 899 12.41 11.39 40.46
C HIS A 899 12.98 12.72 39.95
N ARG A 900 12.51 13.87 40.47
CA ARG A 900 13.18 15.15 40.19
C ARG A 900 14.49 15.22 40.96
N LEU A 901 15.43 16.03 40.47
CA LEU A 901 16.77 16.12 41.05
C LEU A 901 16.73 16.46 42.55
N ALA A 902 15.93 17.46 42.93
CA ALA A 902 15.74 17.87 44.32
C ALA A 902 15.20 16.74 45.21
N ASP A 903 14.23 15.96 44.72
CA ASP A 903 13.63 14.85 45.46
C ASP A 903 14.65 13.71 45.63
N CYS A 904 15.43 13.40 44.59
CA CYS A 904 16.51 12.42 44.66
C CYS A 904 17.63 12.87 45.59
N ALA A 905 18.02 14.13 45.57
CA ALA A 905 19.03 14.70 46.46
C ALA A 905 18.56 14.64 47.93
N ALA A 906 17.32 15.05 48.20
CA ALA A 906 16.74 15.00 49.54
C ALA A 906 16.62 13.56 50.07
N ALA A 907 16.24 12.60 49.22
CA ALA A 907 16.15 11.19 49.60
C ALA A 907 17.51 10.59 50.00
N GLU A 908 18.61 11.14 49.49
CA GLU A 908 19.98 10.75 49.82
C GLU A 908 20.62 11.63 50.91
N GLY A 909 19.85 12.55 51.51
CA GLY A 909 20.33 13.45 52.56
C GLY A 909 21.30 14.52 52.07
N LEU A 910 21.27 14.86 50.78
CA LEU A 910 22.13 15.87 50.17
C LEU A 910 21.51 17.26 50.31
N ASP A 911 22.32 18.25 50.70
CA ASP A 911 21.94 19.66 50.63
C ASP A 911 21.98 20.14 49.17
N HIS A 912 20.81 20.44 48.62
CA HIS A 912 20.64 20.84 47.22
C HIS A 912 20.89 22.34 46.98
N GLY A 913 21.20 23.12 48.02
CA GLY A 913 21.44 24.57 47.90
C GLY A 913 20.24 25.32 47.31
N THR A 914 20.50 26.38 46.55
CA THR A 914 19.48 27.11 45.78
C THR A 914 19.16 26.36 44.49
N ALA A 915 17.98 25.75 44.41
CA ALA A 915 17.49 25.09 43.19
C ALA A 915 17.39 26.08 42.00
N HIS A 916 17.60 25.59 40.77
CA HIS A 916 17.58 26.37 39.52
C HIS A 916 18.79 27.30 39.29
N HIS A 917 19.94 26.90 39.84
CA HIS A 917 21.24 27.41 39.44
C HIS A 917 22.06 26.24 38.90
N ALA A 918 22.57 26.37 37.67
CA ALA A 918 23.19 25.24 36.97
C ALA A 918 24.34 24.61 37.79
N GLU A 919 25.09 25.42 38.53
CA GLU A 919 26.19 24.92 39.35
C GLU A 919 25.74 24.08 40.56
N SER A 920 24.65 24.46 41.24
CA SER A 920 24.10 23.71 42.38
C SER A 920 23.55 22.36 41.90
N ASP A 921 22.87 22.39 40.77
CA ASP A 921 22.21 21.22 40.18
C ASP A 921 23.23 20.23 39.61
N ALA A 922 24.28 20.72 38.94
CA ALA A 922 25.41 19.89 38.52
C ALA A 922 26.13 19.23 39.71
N ARG A 923 26.28 19.93 40.84
CA ARG A 923 26.91 19.38 42.07
C ARG A 923 26.06 18.27 42.67
N ALA A 924 24.76 18.50 42.83
CA ALA A 924 23.83 17.48 43.32
C ALA A 924 23.82 16.25 42.39
N CYS A 925 23.78 16.47 41.07
CA CYS A 925 23.84 15.41 40.07
C CYS A 925 25.15 14.61 40.13
N ALA A 926 26.29 15.27 40.38
CA ALA A 926 27.59 14.62 40.50
C ALA A 926 27.69 13.74 41.74
N THR A 927 27.18 14.20 42.89
CA THR A 927 27.15 13.40 44.12
C THR A 927 26.20 12.22 44.00
N LEU A 928 25.02 12.41 43.39
CA LEU A 928 24.09 11.32 43.11
C LEU A 928 24.69 10.27 42.18
N LEU A 929 25.43 10.70 41.14
CA LEU A 929 26.15 9.79 40.25
C LEU A 929 27.11 8.89 41.04
N GLN A 930 27.91 9.45 41.95
CA GLN A 930 28.85 8.66 42.78
C GLN A 930 28.11 7.60 43.60
N ILE A 931 27.04 7.99 44.31
CA ILE A 931 26.22 7.07 45.12
C ILE A 931 25.65 5.94 44.26
N TYR A 932 25.12 6.26 43.07
CA TYR A 932 24.51 5.26 42.20
C TYR A 932 25.55 4.35 41.53
N LEU A 933 26.75 4.85 41.21
CA LEU A 933 27.84 4.02 40.71
C LEU A 933 28.32 3.03 41.77
N GLU A 934 28.49 3.47 43.02
CA GLU A 934 28.86 2.58 44.14
C GLU A 934 27.83 1.47 44.34
N ARG A 935 26.53 1.81 44.35
CA ARG A 935 25.44 0.83 44.46
C ARG A 935 25.39 -0.13 43.27
N ALA A 936 25.59 0.37 42.06
CA ALA A 936 25.60 -0.47 40.87
C ALA A 936 26.77 -1.47 40.88
N THR A 937 27.97 -1.04 41.27
CA THR A 937 29.13 -1.92 41.41
C THR A 937 28.93 -2.94 42.52
N ALA A 938 28.31 -2.56 43.65
CA ALA A 938 27.94 -3.50 44.71
C ALA A 938 26.92 -4.57 44.25
N GLN A 939 26.08 -4.25 43.26
CA GLN A 939 25.15 -5.19 42.62
C GLN A 939 25.77 -5.96 41.44
N GLY A 940 27.08 -5.90 41.25
CA GLY A 940 27.80 -6.66 40.23
C GLY A 940 27.81 -6.05 38.82
N VAL A 941 27.37 -4.80 38.65
CA VAL A 941 27.44 -4.08 37.37
C VAL A 941 28.88 -3.66 37.10
N GLN A 942 29.44 -4.03 35.94
CA GLN A 942 30.85 -3.81 35.60
C GLN A 942 31.07 -2.91 34.39
N TRP A 943 30.07 -2.77 33.51
CA TRP A 943 30.18 -2.09 32.22
C TRP A 943 29.24 -0.89 32.10
N PHE A 944 29.70 0.17 31.42
CA PHE A 944 28.87 1.35 31.19
C PHE A 944 27.58 1.06 30.39
N SER A 945 27.61 0.08 29.49
CA SER A 945 26.42 -0.37 28.76
C SER A 945 25.31 -0.88 29.69
N GLU A 946 25.68 -1.47 30.83
CA GLU A 946 24.71 -1.97 31.82
C GLU A 946 24.09 -0.84 32.63
N LEU A 947 24.70 0.34 32.69
CA LEU A 947 24.17 1.55 33.33
C LEU A 947 23.25 2.37 32.40
N GLY A 948 23.05 1.92 31.16
CA GLY A 948 22.26 2.63 30.16
C GLY A 948 23.03 3.76 29.47
N VAL A 949 24.37 3.69 29.43
CA VAL A 949 25.17 4.60 28.61
C VAL A 949 24.90 4.36 27.13
N ILE A 950 24.59 5.43 26.40
CA ILE A 950 24.38 5.42 24.94
C ILE A 950 25.38 6.35 24.27
N GLY A 951 25.71 6.08 23.01
CA GLY A 951 26.63 6.91 22.22
C GLY A 951 28.06 6.38 22.16
N GLN A 952 28.97 7.20 21.62
CA GLN A 952 30.39 6.90 21.46
C GLN A 952 31.24 8.12 21.82
N LEU A 953 32.50 7.89 22.20
CA LEU A 953 33.46 8.99 22.30
C LEU A 953 33.66 9.62 20.91
N PRO A 954 33.67 10.95 20.79
CA PRO A 954 33.89 11.61 19.50
C PRO A 954 35.18 11.11 18.83
N ALA A 955 35.11 10.79 17.53
CA ALA A 955 36.27 10.34 16.76
C ALA A 955 37.33 11.44 16.53
N ARG A 956 36.95 12.70 16.76
CA ARG A 956 37.80 13.89 16.74
C ARG A 956 37.70 14.58 18.10
N PRO A 957 38.78 15.15 18.65
CA PRO A 957 38.71 15.98 19.84
C PRO A 957 37.70 17.12 19.63
N TRP A 958 37.01 17.52 20.70
CA TRP A 958 36.16 18.70 20.64
C TRP A 958 37.00 19.90 20.19
N CYS A 959 36.58 20.59 19.13
CA CYS A 959 37.44 21.55 18.41
C CYS A 959 38.06 22.61 19.36
N PRO A 960 39.40 22.74 19.42
CA PRO A 960 40.04 23.83 20.14
C PRO A 960 40.23 25.01 19.20
N ALA A 961 39.27 25.94 19.13
CA ALA A 961 39.57 27.28 18.67
C ALA A 961 38.60 28.32 19.28
N PRO A 962 39.11 29.31 20.04
CA PRO A 962 38.36 30.50 20.40
C PRO A 962 38.27 31.39 19.15
N VAL A 963 37.07 31.77 18.72
CA VAL A 963 36.92 32.78 17.66
C VAL A 963 37.17 34.16 18.27
N SER A 964 38.43 34.50 18.51
CA SER A 964 38.86 35.90 18.60
C SER A 964 39.21 36.43 17.20
N ALA A 965 38.32 36.29 16.22
CA ALA A 965 38.39 36.95 14.91
C ALA A 965 37.22 36.52 14.00
N LEU A 966 36.00 36.96 14.28
CA LEU A 966 35.02 37.19 13.21
C LEU A 966 34.66 38.67 13.23
N ALA A 967 34.93 39.29 12.09
CA ALA A 967 34.94 40.72 11.88
C ALA A 967 33.63 41.39 12.27
N ARG A 968 33.76 42.63 12.79
CA ARG A 968 32.66 43.59 13.00
C ARG A 968 31.71 43.61 11.80
N PRO A 969 30.38 43.64 12.01
CA PRO A 969 29.46 43.95 10.92
C PRO A 969 29.78 45.36 10.39
N ARG A 970 29.90 45.49 9.06
CA ARG A 970 29.94 46.78 8.37
C ARG A 970 28.75 47.61 8.85
N ALA A 971 29.02 48.78 9.41
CA ALA A 971 28.03 49.82 9.60
C ALA A 971 27.38 50.13 8.24
N MET A 972 26.05 50.16 8.20
CA MET A 972 25.34 50.85 7.12
C MET A 972 25.58 52.36 7.28
N PRO A 973 25.92 53.11 6.22
CA PRO A 973 25.77 54.56 6.24
C PRO A 973 24.29 54.92 6.16
N GLU A 974 23.94 56.06 6.77
CA GLU A 974 22.62 56.71 6.72
C GLU A 974 21.99 56.80 5.33
#